data_AF-A0AAJ1F505-F1
#
_entry.id   AF-A0AAJ1F505-F1
#
_cell.length_a   1.000
_cell.length_b   1.000
_cell.length_c   1.000
_cell.angle_alpha   90.00
_cell.angle_beta   90.00
_cell.angle_gamma   90.00
#
_symmetry.space_group_name_H-M   'P 1'
#
loop_
_entity.id
_entity.type
_entity.pdbx_description
1 polymer ?
#
loop_
_entity_poly.entity_id
_entity_poly.type
_entity_poly.pdbx_seq_one_letter_code
_entity_poly.pdbx_strand_id
1 'polypeptide(L)'
;MRKTELLEIGCLEATKKMLKFSKKEEKKSRKQRLQKKMKMRKFEYEVSVKICKKGEILAVSFFRIKEMLAGQVQPEIVVFLNKKERTYLSYLPREAKWRTATIIKIMGYFYGSFYHCTKRDWALFRKYFDTECSRWTPLKVSSIRSIIEEFQTDILWDRIEERRRQETNEWDQVMSQIPVLPKDWERWCRKSAITQHYIFYKPERKGEGYCSRCNTRVQGILPKHNQYGICPKCRQRIQYKSKKMQKRIIHKAECTYLLQKFGTNQMVIRKFNVYAKFHQKRDFVPEISWFETRRVIVEKDFSQTAYYYGQYKDGSYRWRESLYAEYHYDFEGNKGTLYQRTLFSLNQGILKTSGLYELQKNMKMVEPETYLLYRYHCPAIEKAAKAGLKKFVIQSIHKKSRLPNHRKLMGILGINSCLLKQLVKMDGGIAGLSWLQKMKNTQKWISEDILRYFEKHNISTIDVAFIENQMSPQQIYHYLRRMEKESGLPVEKILTIWRDYLSMAKKIGENLKDSIVYRPRELERRHDEAVIALQEIDTKQRAEELREKFPNLEKVCREITPIYQSLKDEKYAVLVPQKIEDIIKEGKALHHCVGTQECYFDRISRKTSYIVFLRRQEELEKEFYTMEIEPDGNIVQKSKDYNRTGEDYEAAEPFLKKWKKNVLKKIRNQEKNPTKTQVTLWTAELSAAYKDHVVMRGGKYQGQYLSDVLKAEQEAAA
;
A
#
# COMPACT_ATOMS: atom_id res chain seq x y z
N MET A 1 -25.06 40.78 11.83
CA MET A 1 -25.50 41.36 10.54
C MET A 1 -26.81 40.72 10.06
N ARG A 2 -27.88 41.50 9.88
CA ARG A 2 -29.17 41.02 9.35
C ARG A 2 -29.22 41.16 7.83
N LYS A 3 -29.51 40.06 7.11
CA LYS A 3 -29.42 39.98 5.64
C LYS A 3 -30.31 41.00 4.92
N THR A 4 -31.50 41.26 5.43
CA THR A 4 -32.45 42.22 4.86
C THR A 4 -31.90 43.65 4.89
N GLU A 5 -31.40 44.09 6.04
CA GLU A 5 -30.81 45.42 6.25
C GLU A 5 -29.54 45.67 5.40
N LEU A 6 -28.80 44.60 5.07
CA LEU A 6 -27.60 44.66 4.23
C LEU A 6 -27.92 44.99 2.76
N LEU A 7 -29.04 44.49 2.23
CA LEU A 7 -29.44 44.74 0.84
C LEU A 7 -29.86 46.20 0.62
N GLU A 8 -30.33 46.88 1.67
CA GLU A 8 -30.73 48.28 1.66
C GLU A 8 -29.55 49.28 1.66
N ILE A 9 -28.30 48.81 1.78
CA ILE A 9 -27.11 49.69 1.82
C ILE A 9 -26.86 50.41 0.47
N GLY A 10 -27.62 50.08 -0.58
CA GLY A 10 -27.59 50.81 -1.86
C GLY A 10 -26.40 50.46 -2.76
N CYS A 11 -25.75 49.34 -2.49
CA CYS A 11 -24.51 48.91 -3.18
C CYS A 11 -24.74 47.78 -4.22
N LEU A 12 -25.98 47.49 -4.59
CA LEU A 12 -26.36 46.37 -5.49
C LEU A 12 -26.39 46.73 -6.98
N GLU A 13 -26.25 48.01 -7.34
CA GLU A 13 -26.30 48.46 -8.73
C GLU A 13 -25.16 49.43 -9.09
N ALA A 14 -24.70 49.31 -10.34
CA ALA A 14 -23.71 50.19 -10.94
C ALA A 14 -24.27 51.61 -11.11
N THR A 15 -23.47 52.62 -10.76
CA THR A 15 -23.90 54.02 -10.93
C THR A 15 -23.76 54.48 -12.38
N LYS A 16 -24.53 55.51 -12.79
CA LYS A 16 -24.36 56.18 -14.10
C LYS A 16 -22.90 56.62 -14.33
N LYS A 17 -22.16 57.00 -13.29
CA LYS A 17 -20.73 57.37 -13.36
C LYS A 17 -19.84 56.17 -13.69
N MET A 18 -20.10 55.00 -13.11
CA MET A 18 -19.34 53.78 -13.39
C MET A 18 -19.58 53.26 -14.82
N LEU A 19 -20.82 53.37 -15.33
CA LEU A 19 -21.15 53.04 -16.73
C LEU A 19 -20.48 54.01 -17.73
N LYS A 20 -20.37 55.30 -17.38
CA LYS A 20 -19.57 56.25 -18.18
C LYS A 20 -18.09 55.91 -18.15
N PHE A 21 -17.57 55.50 -16.99
CA PHE A 21 -16.17 55.07 -16.84
C PHE A 21 -15.87 53.80 -17.65
N SER A 22 -16.72 52.77 -17.62
CA SER A 22 -16.51 51.55 -18.40
C SER A 22 -16.45 51.81 -19.90
N LYS A 23 -17.31 52.70 -20.43
CA LYS A 23 -17.27 53.15 -21.83
C LYS A 23 -15.97 53.93 -22.18
N LYS A 24 -15.42 54.68 -21.22
CA LYS A 24 -14.12 55.36 -21.40
C LYS A 24 -12.96 54.35 -21.42
N GLU A 25 -13.00 53.34 -20.56
CA GLU A 25 -12.03 52.25 -20.54
C GLU A 25 -12.08 51.37 -21.79
N GLU A 26 -13.28 51.15 -22.36
CA GLU A 26 -13.42 50.45 -23.63
C GLU A 26 -12.63 51.14 -24.76
N LYS A 27 -12.71 52.48 -24.83
CA LYS A 27 -11.98 53.29 -25.81
C LYS A 27 -10.45 53.25 -25.64
N LYS A 28 -9.97 53.03 -24.41
CA LYS A 28 -8.53 52.91 -24.09
C LYS A 28 -7.99 51.49 -24.23
N SER A 29 -8.86 50.48 -24.28
CA SER A 29 -8.45 49.08 -24.27
C SER A 29 -7.57 48.76 -25.49
N ARG A 30 -6.40 48.14 -25.25
CA ARG A 30 -5.49 47.72 -26.31
C ARG A 30 -5.80 46.28 -26.73
N LYS A 31 -5.79 46.01 -28.03
CA LYS A 31 -5.85 44.63 -28.56
C LYS A 31 -4.48 44.00 -28.35
N GLN A 32 -4.36 43.01 -27.46
CA GLN A 32 -3.12 42.26 -27.27
C GLN A 32 -3.26 40.87 -27.88
N ARG A 33 -2.27 40.45 -28.68
CA ARG A 33 -2.20 39.10 -29.24
C ARG A 33 -1.59 38.19 -28.18
N LEU A 34 -2.37 37.31 -27.57
CA LEU A 34 -1.83 36.11 -26.92
C LEU A 34 -1.84 34.95 -27.94
N GLN A 35 -0.86 34.07 -27.82
CA GLN A 35 -0.54 32.96 -28.73
C GLN A 35 -1.73 32.44 -29.58
N LYS A 36 -1.53 32.54 -30.90
CA LYS A 36 -2.25 32.02 -32.08
C LYS A 36 -3.77 31.84 -32.13
N LYS A 37 -4.61 31.89 -31.08
CA LYS A 37 -6.08 31.69 -31.23
C LYS A 37 -7.04 32.53 -30.36
N MET A 38 -6.62 33.46 -29.49
CA MET A 38 -7.57 34.35 -28.79
C MET A 38 -7.19 35.84 -28.88
N LYS A 39 -8.11 36.67 -29.43
CA LYS A 39 -8.06 38.13 -29.34
C LYS A 39 -8.72 38.55 -28.02
N MET A 40 -7.92 38.83 -26.98
CA MET A 40 -8.43 39.41 -25.72
C MET A 40 -8.19 40.92 -25.70
N ARG A 41 -9.23 41.71 -25.37
CA ARG A 41 -9.08 43.14 -25.07
C ARG A 41 -8.52 43.26 -23.65
N LYS A 42 -7.34 43.88 -23.50
CA LYS A 42 -6.77 44.17 -22.18
C LYS A 42 -7.23 45.55 -21.73
N PHE A 43 -7.92 45.60 -20.60
CA PHE A 43 -8.34 46.85 -19.95
C PHE A 43 -7.24 47.34 -19.01
N GLU A 44 -7.14 48.66 -18.82
CA GLU A 44 -6.24 49.25 -17.82
C GLU A 44 -6.74 48.87 -16.41
N TYR A 45 -8.07 48.90 -16.21
CA TYR A 45 -8.77 48.40 -15.04
C TYR A 45 -9.72 47.28 -15.43
N GLU A 46 -9.70 46.15 -14.72
CA GLU A 46 -10.57 45.01 -15.03
C GLU A 46 -11.85 45.01 -14.19
N VAL A 47 -11.78 45.63 -13.01
CA VAL A 47 -12.85 45.67 -12.02
C VAL A 47 -13.07 47.10 -11.55
N SER A 48 -14.33 47.53 -11.50
CA SER A 48 -14.75 48.79 -10.90
C SER A 48 -15.39 48.51 -9.54
N VAL A 49 -14.97 49.23 -8.50
CA VAL A 49 -15.40 49.02 -7.12
C VAL A 49 -16.32 50.16 -6.68
N LYS A 50 -17.43 49.82 -6.02
CA LYS A 50 -18.34 50.76 -5.35
C LYS A 50 -18.33 50.47 -3.86
N ILE A 51 -18.29 51.52 -3.04
CA ILE A 51 -18.17 51.39 -1.59
C ILE A 51 -19.27 52.20 -0.92
N CYS A 52 -20.04 51.55 -0.05
CA CYS A 52 -21.11 52.18 0.72
C CYS A 52 -20.89 51.87 2.20
N LYS A 53 -21.24 52.80 3.09
CA LYS A 53 -21.19 52.60 4.53
C LYS A 53 -22.56 52.90 5.14
N LYS A 54 -23.09 51.99 5.96
CA LYS A 54 -24.32 52.18 6.76
C LYS A 54 -23.99 51.76 8.20
N GLY A 55 -23.98 52.72 9.13
CA GLY A 55 -23.51 52.48 10.50
C GLY A 55 -22.06 51.95 10.51
N GLU A 56 -21.84 50.84 11.21
CA GLU A 56 -20.53 50.16 11.32
C GLU A 56 -20.20 49.22 10.14
N ILE A 57 -21.11 49.05 9.18
CA ILE A 57 -20.94 48.09 8.09
C ILE A 57 -20.46 48.79 6.83
N LEU A 58 -19.35 48.31 6.27
CA LEU A 58 -18.84 48.70 4.97
C LEU A 58 -19.21 47.66 3.91
N ALA A 59 -19.97 48.05 2.89
CA ALA A 59 -20.30 47.23 1.74
C ALA A 59 -19.37 47.58 0.57
N VAL A 60 -18.66 46.59 0.04
CA VAL A 60 -17.73 46.73 -1.08
C VAL A 60 -18.23 45.86 -2.23
N SER A 61 -18.65 46.49 -3.31
CA SER A 61 -19.23 45.84 -4.49
C SER A 61 -18.23 45.82 -5.64
N PHE A 62 -18.00 44.65 -6.21
CA PHE A 62 -17.05 44.43 -7.30
C PHE A 62 -17.80 44.21 -8.62
N PHE A 63 -17.56 45.08 -9.60
CA PHE A 63 -18.19 45.03 -10.91
C PHE A 63 -17.15 44.77 -11.98
N ARG A 64 -17.31 43.70 -12.77
CA ARG A 64 -16.42 43.43 -13.89
C ARG A 64 -16.71 44.38 -15.05
N ILE A 65 -15.70 45.12 -15.50
CA ILE A 65 -15.90 46.14 -16.54
C ILE A 65 -16.43 45.53 -17.84
N LYS A 66 -15.91 44.35 -18.24
CA LYS A 66 -16.39 43.62 -19.42
C LYS A 66 -17.89 43.30 -19.36
N GLU A 67 -18.40 42.97 -18.18
CA GLU A 67 -19.80 42.61 -17.99
C GLU A 67 -20.68 43.87 -17.92
N MET A 68 -20.18 44.94 -17.31
CA MET A 68 -20.86 46.24 -17.35
C MET A 68 -21.03 46.78 -18.77
N LEU A 69 -20.04 46.55 -19.65
CA LEU A 69 -20.14 46.88 -21.08
C LEU A 69 -21.18 46.01 -21.80
N ALA A 70 -21.37 44.77 -21.35
CA ALA A 70 -22.41 43.86 -21.84
C ALA A 70 -23.81 44.15 -21.26
N GLY A 71 -23.99 45.27 -20.54
CA GLY A 71 -25.28 45.68 -19.97
C GLY A 71 -25.57 45.12 -18.57
N GLN A 72 -24.65 44.37 -17.96
CA GLN A 72 -24.84 43.86 -16.61
C GLN A 72 -24.65 44.96 -15.56
N VAL A 73 -25.72 45.30 -14.85
CA VAL A 73 -25.75 46.38 -13.85
C VAL A 73 -25.51 45.90 -12.42
N GLN A 74 -25.62 44.60 -12.16
CA GLN A 74 -25.37 44.01 -10.84
C GLN A 74 -23.88 43.64 -10.63
N PRO A 75 -23.34 43.82 -9.42
CA PRO A 75 -21.99 43.40 -9.11
C PRO A 75 -21.86 41.88 -9.16
N GLU A 76 -20.64 41.42 -9.40
CA GLU A 76 -20.29 40.00 -9.31
C GLU A 76 -20.40 39.52 -7.86
N ILE A 77 -19.92 40.34 -6.93
CA ILE A 77 -19.96 40.08 -5.49
C ILE A 77 -20.07 41.40 -4.72
N VAL A 78 -20.80 41.36 -3.60
CA VAL A 78 -20.78 42.38 -2.56
C VAL A 78 -20.22 41.78 -1.28
N VAL A 79 -19.17 42.38 -0.74
CA VAL A 79 -18.58 41.98 0.54
C VAL A 79 -18.96 42.99 1.60
N PHE A 80 -19.68 42.54 2.62
CA PHE A 80 -20.03 43.32 3.80
C PHE A 80 -19.02 43.05 4.91
N LEU A 81 -18.47 44.11 5.47
CA LEU A 81 -17.41 44.08 6.48
C LEU A 81 -17.86 44.86 7.69
N ASN A 82 -17.79 44.27 8.87
CA ASN A 82 -18.00 44.95 10.15
C ASN A 82 -16.71 44.83 10.99
N LYS A 83 -15.96 45.92 11.09
CA LYS A 83 -14.67 45.98 11.78
C LYS A 83 -14.85 45.86 13.29
N LYS A 84 -15.88 46.53 13.85
CA LYS A 84 -16.18 46.52 15.29
C LYS A 84 -16.54 45.12 15.80
N GLU A 85 -17.38 44.40 15.06
CA GLU A 85 -17.79 43.03 15.43
C GLU A 85 -16.81 41.96 14.91
N ARG A 86 -15.76 42.33 14.15
CA ARG A 86 -14.85 41.41 13.46
C ARG A 86 -15.60 40.34 12.66
N THR A 87 -16.58 40.76 11.86
CA THR A 87 -17.37 39.85 11.01
C THR A 87 -17.40 40.30 9.55
N TYR A 88 -17.61 39.34 8.66
CA TYR A 88 -17.84 39.60 7.24
C TYR A 88 -18.91 38.67 6.69
N LEU A 89 -19.56 39.10 5.62
CA LEU A 89 -20.53 38.31 4.88
C LEU A 89 -20.49 38.70 3.41
N SER A 90 -20.52 37.73 2.51
CA SER A 90 -20.49 37.95 1.06
C SER A 90 -21.86 37.63 0.46
N TYR A 91 -22.27 38.42 -0.53
CA TYR A 91 -23.49 38.22 -1.28
C TYR A 91 -23.20 38.18 -2.77
N LEU A 92 -23.80 37.21 -3.47
CA LEU A 92 -23.73 37.04 -4.91
C LEU A 92 -25.09 37.46 -5.50
N PRO A 93 -25.25 38.72 -5.97
CA PRO A 93 -26.55 39.24 -6.36
C PRO A 93 -27.20 38.46 -7.49
N ARG A 94 -26.40 37.98 -8.44
CA ARG A 94 -26.87 37.24 -9.63
C ARG A 94 -27.47 35.88 -9.28
N GLU A 95 -27.00 35.28 -8.20
CA GLU A 95 -27.48 33.98 -7.73
C GLU A 95 -28.47 34.12 -6.57
N ALA A 96 -28.68 35.34 -6.05
CA ALA A 96 -29.36 35.59 -4.78
C ALA A 96 -28.83 34.75 -3.60
N LYS A 97 -27.52 34.44 -3.59
CA LYS A 97 -26.89 33.56 -2.59
C LYS A 97 -25.98 34.31 -1.64
N TRP A 98 -26.09 33.95 -0.35
CA TRP A 98 -25.20 34.40 0.71
C TRP A 98 -24.04 33.42 0.90
N ARG A 99 -22.83 33.92 1.15
CA ARG A 99 -21.62 33.13 1.35
C ARG A 99 -20.84 33.64 2.57
N THR A 100 -20.31 32.70 3.36
CA THR A 100 -19.34 32.97 4.45
C THR A 100 -17.89 32.76 4.01
N ALA A 101 -17.67 32.39 2.74
CA ALA A 101 -16.35 32.22 2.16
C ALA A 101 -15.64 33.58 1.96
N THR A 102 -14.30 33.55 1.98
CA THR A 102 -13.47 34.73 1.71
C THR A 102 -13.57 35.18 0.26
N ILE A 103 -13.23 36.44 0.00
CA ILE A 103 -13.25 37.04 -1.33
C ILE A 103 -12.35 36.29 -2.31
N ILE A 104 -11.20 35.75 -1.86
CA ILE A 104 -10.31 34.92 -2.71
C ILE A 104 -11.05 33.68 -3.21
N LYS A 105 -11.69 32.92 -2.29
CA LYS A 105 -12.36 31.66 -2.63
C LYS A 105 -13.55 31.86 -3.55
N ILE A 106 -14.19 33.04 -3.49
CA ILE A 106 -15.35 33.35 -4.31
C ILE A 106 -14.93 33.89 -5.68
N MET A 107 -13.99 34.84 -5.74
CA MET A 107 -13.68 35.53 -6.99
C MET A 107 -12.72 34.79 -7.91
N GLY A 108 -11.91 33.81 -7.46
CA GLY A 108 -11.16 32.91 -8.35
C GLY A 108 -10.20 33.50 -9.43
N TYR A 109 -10.08 34.83 -9.58
CA TYR A 109 -9.30 35.51 -10.63
C TYR A 109 -7.90 35.99 -10.18
N PHE A 110 -7.06 36.19 -11.20
CA PHE A 110 -5.59 36.31 -11.27
C PHE A 110 -4.92 37.36 -10.36
N TYR A 111 -3.70 37.02 -9.91
CA TYR A 111 -2.69 38.00 -9.53
C TYR A 111 -2.47 38.98 -10.71
N GLY A 112 -2.79 40.27 -10.54
CA GLY A 112 -2.48 41.33 -11.52
C GLY A 112 -3.65 42.18 -12.05
N SER A 113 -4.90 41.95 -11.64
CA SER A 113 -6.03 42.82 -12.03
C SER A 113 -5.95 44.19 -11.33
N PHE A 114 -6.06 45.27 -12.09
CA PHE A 114 -6.17 46.63 -11.54
C PHE A 114 -7.63 47.00 -11.24
N TYR A 115 -7.84 47.67 -10.10
CA TYR A 115 -9.16 48.05 -9.60
C TYR A 115 -9.38 49.55 -9.74
N HIS A 116 -10.45 49.95 -10.42
CA HIS A 116 -10.88 51.34 -10.45
C HIS A 116 -11.78 51.63 -9.25
N CYS A 117 -11.50 52.69 -8.51
CA CYS A 117 -12.31 53.17 -7.40
C CYS A 117 -12.39 54.71 -7.47
N THR A 118 -13.54 55.28 -7.11
CA THR A 118 -13.66 56.74 -7.08
C THR A 118 -12.85 57.33 -5.92
N LYS A 119 -12.35 58.57 -6.04
CA LYS A 119 -11.62 59.24 -4.96
C LYS A 119 -12.41 59.26 -3.64
N ARG A 120 -13.74 59.45 -3.71
CA ARG A 120 -14.65 59.45 -2.56
C ARG A 120 -14.72 58.07 -1.90
N ASP A 121 -14.94 57.03 -2.70
CA ASP A 121 -15.08 55.66 -2.20
C ASP A 121 -13.75 55.16 -1.62
N TRP A 122 -12.63 55.50 -2.27
CA TRP A 122 -11.29 55.20 -1.76
C TRP A 122 -10.99 55.92 -0.45
N ALA A 123 -11.34 57.21 -0.32
CA ALA A 123 -11.20 57.94 0.94
C ALA A 123 -12.05 57.33 2.06
N LEU A 124 -13.28 56.89 1.75
CA LEU A 124 -14.16 56.20 2.70
C LEU A 124 -13.58 54.86 3.16
N PHE A 125 -13.10 54.05 2.22
CA PHE A 125 -12.47 52.76 2.50
C PHE A 125 -11.21 52.93 3.34
N ARG A 126 -10.35 53.89 2.97
CA ARG A 126 -9.13 54.20 3.71
C ARG A 126 -9.45 54.65 5.13
N LYS A 127 -10.38 55.58 5.32
CA LYS A 127 -10.83 56.02 6.67
C LYS A 127 -11.35 54.87 7.54
N TYR A 128 -11.95 53.84 6.94
CA TYR A 128 -12.46 52.67 7.66
C TYR A 128 -11.33 51.74 8.16
N PHE A 129 -10.24 51.63 7.40
CA PHE A 129 -9.09 50.78 7.71
C PHE A 129 -7.88 51.52 8.31
N ASP A 130 -7.79 52.86 8.21
CA ASP A 130 -6.71 53.74 8.68
C ASP A 130 -6.52 53.59 10.19
N THR A 131 -5.68 52.63 10.60
CA THR A 131 -4.61 52.68 11.63
C THR A 131 -4.12 51.31 12.11
N GLU A 132 -4.81 50.20 11.82
CA GLU A 132 -4.44 48.88 12.39
C GLU A 132 -4.81 47.70 11.48
N CYS A 133 -4.32 47.69 10.24
CA CYS A 133 -4.25 46.46 9.45
C CYS A 133 -2.78 46.05 9.33
N SER A 134 -2.26 45.37 10.34
CA SER A 134 -1.68 44.03 10.18
C SER A 134 -0.96 43.56 11.46
N ARG A 135 -0.96 42.25 11.67
CA ARG A 135 -0.03 41.54 12.56
C ARG A 135 1.25 41.10 11.82
N TRP A 136 1.32 41.31 10.49
CA TRP A 136 2.26 40.62 9.61
C TRP A 136 2.99 41.49 8.55
N THR A 137 2.61 42.75 8.32
CA THR A 137 3.28 43.62 7.31
C THR A 137 2.99 45.13 7.46
N PRO A 138 4.01 46.01 7.54
CA PRO A 138 3.82 47.44 7.32
C PRO A 138 3.32 47.69 5.88
N LEU A 139 2.22 48.42 5.73
CA LEU A 139 1.48 48.69 4.50
C LEU A 139 2.36 49.11 3.29
N LYS A 140 2.75 48.15 2.46
CA LYS A 140 2.91 48.30 1.01
C LYS A 140 1.85 47.47 0.29
N VAL A 141 0.56 47.72 0.57
CA VAL A 141 -0.55 46.96 -0.03
C VAL A 141 -1.11 47.74 -1.23
N SER A 142 -1.10 47.12 -2.41
CA SER A 142 -1.37 47.76 -3.71
C SER A 142 -2.84 47.65 -4.20
N SER A 143 -3.79 47.08 -3.43
CA SER A 143 -5.21 47.01 -3.87
C SER A 143 -6.26 46.87 -2.73
N ILE A 144 -7.50 47.33 -2.96
CA ILE A 144 -8.68 47.15 -2.08
C ILE A 144 -8.91 45.68 -1.72
N ARG A 145 -8.74 44.79 -2.70
CA ARG A 145 -8.96 43.34 -2.52
C ARG A 145 -8.05 42.76 -1.45
N SER A 146 -6.76 43.12 -1.48
CA SER A 146 -5.75 42.62 -0.55
C SER A 146 -6.05 42.99 0.90
N ILE A 147 -6.55 44.21 1.15
CA ILE A 147 -6.93 44.66 2.50
C ILE A 147 -8.14 43.88 3.03
N ILE A 148 -9.14 43.64 2.17
CA ILE A 148 -10.31 42.83 2.53
C ILE A 148 -9.90 41.38 2.80
N GLU A 149 -9.04 40.84 1.95
CA GLU A 149 -8.47 39.50 2.08
C GLU A 149 -7.72 39.32 3.40
N GLU A 150 -6.88 40.28 3.78
CA GLU A 150 -6.17 40.28 5.05
C GLU A 150 -7.15 40.30 6.24
N PHE A 151 -8.11 41.23 6.24
CA PHE A 151 -9.14 41.31 7.30
C PHE A 151 -9.93 40.01 7.45
N GLN A 152 -10.37 39.41 6.35
CA GLN A 152 -11.09 38.13 6.38
C GLN A 152 -10.19 36.98 6.85
N THR A 153 -8.92 36.99 6.46
CA THR A 153 -7.93 35.98 6.85
C THR A 153 -7.62 36.07 8.34
N ASP A 154 -7.46 37.26 8.90
CA ASP A 154 -7.26 37.48 10.34
C ASP A 154 -8.43 36.95 11.18
N ILE A 155 -9.68 37.19 10.76
CA ILE A 155 -10.86 36.65 11.45
C ILE A 155 -10.87 35.12 11.40
N LEU A 156 -10.50 34.53 10.26
CA LEU A 156 -10.40 33.08 10.13
C LEU A 156 -9.29 32.50 11.00
N TRP A 157 -8.14 33.16 11.09
CA TRP A 157 -7.05 32.77 11.98
C TRP A 157 -7.48 32.78 13.44
N ASP A 158 -8.17 33.83 13.91
CA ASP A 158 -8.69 33.88 15.28
C ASP A 158 -9.66 32.73 15.57
N ARG A 159 -10.58 32.42 14.63
CA ARG A 159 -11.52 31.30 14.78
C ARG A 159 -10.82 29.93 14.79
N ILE A 160 -9.79 29.78 13.97
CA ILE A 160 -8.97 28.57 13.93
C ILE A 160 -8.22 28.44 15.26
N GLU A 161 -7.63 29.52 15.76
CA GLU A 161 -6.86 29.55 16.99
C GLU A 161 -7.75 29.26 18.21
N GLU A 162 -8.95 29.84 18.29
CA GLU A 162 -9.89 29.56 19.36
C GLU A 162 -10.34 28.09 19.36
N ARG A 163 -10.67 27.54 18.18
CA ARG A 163 -11.00 26.11 18.06
C ARG A 163 -9.83 25.22 18.48
N ARG A 164 -8.60 25.59 18.11
CA ARG A 164 -7.38 24.88 18.52
C ARG A 164 -7.21 24.94 20.03
N ARG A 165 -7.40 26.11 20.65
CA ARG A 165 -7.33 26.28 22.11
C ARG A 165 -8.34 25.39 22.82
N GLN A 166 -9.60 25.37 22.38
CA GLN A 166 -10.63 24.51 22.96
C GLN A 166 -10.23 23.03 22.88
N GLU A 167 -9.86 22.55 21.68
CA GLU A 167 -9.38 21.17 21.47
C GLU A 167 -8.17 20.85 22.38
N THR A 168 -7.21 21.76 22.50
CA THR A 168 -6.01 21.53 23.32
C THR A 168 -6.29 21.62 24.82
N ASN A 169 -7.22 22.46 25.26
CA ASN A 169 -7.57 22.62 26.66
C ASN A 169 -8.25 21.36 27.21
N GLU A 170 -9.12 20.73 26.41
CA GLU A 170 -9.74 19.44 26.75
C GLU A 170 -8.67 18.37 26.98
N TRP A 171 -7.67 18.29 26.08
CA TRP A 171 -6.56 17.36 26.22
C TRP A 171 -5.71 17.68 27.46
N ASP A 172 -5.36 18.94 27.69
CA ASP A 172 -4.55 19.35 28.84
C ASP A 172 -5.25 19.07 30.17
N GLN A 173 -6.57 19.23 30.24
CA GLN A 173 -7.36 18.89 31.41
C GLN A 173 -7.26 17.39 31.74
N VAL A 174 -7.33 16.51 30.74
CA VAL A 174 -7.12 15.07 30.93
C VAL A 174 -5.67 14.78 31.32
N MET A 175 -4.70 15.39 30.65
CA MET A 175 -3.26 15.17 30.91
C MET A 175 -2.84 15.62 32.30
N SER A 176 -3.47 16.64 32.87
CA SER A 176 -3.22 17.14 34.22
C SER A 176 -3.58 16.14 35.32
N GLN A 177 -4.53 15.24 35.05
CA GLN A 177 -5.00 14.23 36.00
C GLN A 177 -4.20 12.91 35.94
N ILE A 178 -3.24 12.80 35.00
CA ILE A 178 -2.44 11.59 34.84
C ILE A 178 -1.53 11.41 36.07
N PRO A 179 -1.57 10.25 36.75
CA PRO A 179 -0.74 10.01 37.91
C PRO A 179 0.76 10.14 37.60
N VAL A 180 1.53 10.62 38.58
CA VAL A 180 2.98 10.64 38.50
C VAL A 180 3.57 9.23 38.43
N LEU A 181 4.81 9.11 37.93
CA LEU A 181 5.50 7.84 37.87
C LEU A 181 5.80 7.29 39.28
N PRO A 182 5.79 5.96 39.48
CA PRO A 182 6.21 5.35 40.74
C PRO A 182 7.62 5.77 41.15
N LYS A 183 7.87 5.95 42.46
CA LYS A 183 9.18 6.37 43.00
C LYS A 183 10.33 5.43 42.61
N ASP A 184 10.04 4.14 42.39
CA ASP A 184 11.03 3.13 41.99
C ASP A 184 11.08 2.89 40.48
N TRP A 185 10.41 3.71 39.66
CA TRP A 185 10.32 3.55 38.20
C TRP A 185 11.69 3.42 37.52
N GLU A 186 12.62 4.34 37.79
CA GLU A 186 13.97 4.29 37.20
C GLU A 186 14.71 3.00 37.60
N ARG A 187 14.62 2.60 38.86
CA ARG A 187 15.23 1.36 39.37
C ARG A 187 14.63 0.13 38.69
N TRP A 188 13.32 0.14 38.46
CA TRP A 188 12.62 -0.93 37.74
C TRP A 188 13.03 -0.95 36.26
N CYS A 189 13.07 0.19 35.58
CA CYS A 189 13.54 0.32 34.20
C CYS A 189 14.95 -0.30 34.04
N ARG A 190 15.87 0.05 34.94
CA ARG A 190 17.24 -0.48 34.92
C ARG A 190 17.30 -2.00 35.13
N LYS A 191 16.47 -2.59 36.00
CA LYS A 191 16.60 -4.00 36.40
C LYS A 191 15.75 -4.97 35.59
N SER A 192 14.60 -4.51 35.12
CA SER A 192 13.54 -5.34 34.57
C SER A 192 13.18 -4.97 33.13
N ALA A 193 13.14 -3.67 32.79
CA ALA A 193 12.82 -3.26 31.42
C ALA A 193 13.97 -3.47 30.45
N ILE A 194 15.17 -3.01 30.84
CA ILE A 194 16.38 -3.19 30.01
C ILE A 194 16.76 -4.67 29.98
N THR A 195 16.79 -5.27 28.79
CA THR A 195 17.09 -6.70 28.64
C THR A 195 18.59 -7.00 28.54
N GLN A 196 19.39 -6.00 28.15
CA GLN A 196 20.82 -6.14 27.92
C GLN A 196 21.64 -5.43 29.00
N HIS A 197 22.51 -6.19 29.65
CA HIS A 197 23.43 -5.70 30.67
C HIS A 197 24.85 -6.17 30.37
N TYR A 198 25.83 -5.52 31.01
CA TYR A 198 27.24 -5.81 30.84
C TYR A 198 27.98 -5.85 32.16
N ILE A 199 29.05 -6.63 32.18
CA ILE A 199 30.11 -6.49 33.17
C ILE A 199 31.31 -5.86 32.48
N PHE A 200 31.59 -4.61 32.85
CA PHE A 200 32.69 -3.83 32.31
C PHE A 200 33.97 -4.07 33.11
N TYR A 201 35.03 -4.52 32.45
CA TYR A 201 36.30 -4.86 33.09
C TYR A 201 37.48 -4.14 32.45
N LYS A 202 38.60 -4.05 33.19
CA LYS A 202 39.88 -3.55 32.68
C LYS A 202 40.84 -4.75 32.53
N PRO A 203 41.47 -4.99 31.36
CA PRO A 203 42.37 -6.12 31.17
C PRO A 203 43.53 -6.17 32.17
N GLU A 204 43.98 -5.00 32.65
CA GLU A 204 45.10 -4.86 33.58
C GLU A 204 44.74 -5.33 35.00
N ARG A 205 43.45 -5.37 35.34
CA ARG A 205 42.95 -5.80 36.66
C ARG A 205 42.30 -7.16 36.52
N LYS A 206 43.10 -8.22 36.72
CA LYS A 206 42.61 -9.60 36.71
C LYS A 206 41.55 -9.77 37.80
N GLY A 207 40.44 -10.43 37.48
CA GLY A 207 39.43 -10.78 38.48
C GLY A 207 38.38 -9.72 38.78
N GLU A 208 38.49 -8.48 38.28
CA GLU A 208 37.60 -7.37 38.65
C GLU A 208 36.69 -6.88 37.51
N GLY A 209 35.48 -6.46 37.85
CA GLY A 209 34.57 -5.82 36.90
C GLY A 209 33.49 -4.96 37.56
N TYR A 210 32.72 -4.25 36.76
CA TYR A 210 31.57 -3.46 37.18
C TYR A 210 30.31 -3.96 36.47
N CYS A 211 29.31 -4.41 37.23
CA CYS A 211 28.07 -4.94 36.68
C CYS A 211 27.02 -3.83 36.52
N SER A 212 26.60 -3.56 35.28
CA SER A 212 25.61 -2.52 35.00
C SER A 212 24.19 -2.85 35.47
N ARG A 213 23.87 -4.12 35.72
CA ARG A 213 22.56 -4.53 36.23
C ARG A 213 22.38 -4.21 37.71
N CYS A 214 23.33 -4.67 38.54
CA CYS A 214 23.27 -4.49 39.99
C CYS A 214 23.92 -3.19 40.47
N ASN A 215 24.62 -2.49 39.57
CA ASN A 215 25.35 -1.25 39.85
C ASN A 215 26.40 -1.44 40.95
N THR A 216 27.19 -2.52 40.84
CA THR A 216 28.19 -2.88 41.86
C THR A 216 29.45 -3.38 41.20
N ARG A 217 30.60 -3.10 41.84
CA ARG A 217 31.86 -3.77 41.50
C ARG A 217 31.81 -5.23 41.94
N VAL A 218 32.38 -6.09 41.11
CA VAL A 218 32.41 -7.53 41.28
C VAL A 218 33.85 -8.01 41.19
N GLN A 219 34.18 -9.02 42.01
CA GLN A 219 35.49 -9.66 42.06
C GLN A 219 35.33 -11.17 41.81
N GLY A 220 36.44 -11.87 41.55
CA GLY A 220 36.45 -13.31 41.31
C GLY A 220 35.85 -13.71 39.95
N ILE A 221 35.88 -12.81 38.95
CA ILE A 221 35.41 -13.09 37.60
C ILE A 221 36.56 -13.43 36.66
N LEU A 222 36.30 -14.25 35.63
CA LEU A 222 37.25 -14.54 34.55
C LEU A 222 36.74 -13.90 33.25
N PRO A 223 36.92 -12.57 33.05
CA PRO A 223 36.30 -11.87 31.95
C PRO A 223 37.06 -12.09 30.63
N LYS A 224 36.36 -12.56 29.61
CA LYS A 224 36.82 -12.55 28.22
C LYS A 224 35.86 -11.73 27.37
N HIS A 225 36.41 -10.85 26.53
CA HIS A 225 35.61 -9.88 25.78
C HIS A 225 34.51 -10.58 24.96
N ASN A 226 33.29 -10.05 25.02
CA ASN A 226 32.07 -10.56 24.38
C ASN A 226 31.57 -11.93 24.86
N GLN A 227 32.28 -12.61 25.77
CA GLN A 227 31.78 -13.83 26.39
C GLN A 227 30.78 -13.52 27.50
N TYR A 228 29.91 -14.49 27.79
CA TYR A 228 28.97 -14.42 28.90
C TYR A 228 29.57 -15.07 30.14
N GLY A 229 29.31 -14.47 31.30
CA GLY A 229 29.58 -15.07 32.59
C GLY A 229 28.44 -14.79 33.56
N ILE A 230 28.55 -15.34 34.78
CA ILE A 230 27.57 -15.13 35.84
C ILE A 230 28.09 -14.04 36.77
N CYS A 231 27.28 -13.02 37.02
CA CYS A 231 27.60 -11.99 38.01
C CYS A 231 27.60 -12.59 39.43
N PRO A 232 28.68 -12.49 40.22
CA PRO A 232 28.71 -13.08 41.56
C PRO A 232 27.75 -12.40 42.55
N LYS A 233 27.34 -11.15 42.28
CA LYS A 233 26.41 -10.40 43.15
C LYS A 233 24.94 -10.63 42.79
N CYS A 234 24.57 -10.49 41.51
CA CYS A 234 23.16 -10.63 41.10
C CYS A 234 22.80 -11.96 40.42
N ARG A 235 23.77 -12.87 40.30
CA ARG A 235 23.64 -14.23 39.74
C ARG A 235 23.09 -14.30 38.31
N GLN A 236 23.04 -13.16 37.61
CA GLN A 236 22.57 -13.10 36.24
C GLN A 236 23.68 -13.44 35.26
N ARG A 237 23.31 -14.17 34.20
CA ARG A 237 24.15 -14.33 33.01
C ARG A 237 24.26 -12.99 32.26
N ILE A 238 25.45 -12.42 32.21
CA ILE A 238 25.75 -11.09 31.69
C ILE A 238 26.98 -11.14 30.78
N GLN A 239 26.98 -10.35 29.71
CA GLN A 239 28.10 -10.29 28.76
C GLN A 239 29.24 -9.41 29.30
N TYR A 240 30.49 -9.86 29.14
CA TYR A 240 31.68 -9.10 29.47
C TYR A 240 32.07 -8.11 28.36
N LYS A 241 32.40 -6.88 28.74
CA LYS A 241 32.88 -5.82 27.83
C LYS A 241 34.15 -5.19 28.39
N SER A 242 35.17 -5.05 27.56
CA SER A 242 36.43 -4.39 27.97
C SER A 242 36.23 -2.89 27.94
N LYS A 243 36.57 -2.19 29.03
CA LYS A 243 36.47 -0.72 29.12
C LYS A 243 37.38 -0.01 28.11
N LYS A 244 38.49 -0.64 27.69
CA LYS A 244 39.42 -0.08 26.69
C LYS A 244 38.90 -0.17 25.26
N MET A 245 38.18 -1.25 24.94
CA MET A 245 37.71 -1.53 23.58
C MET A 245 36.36 -0.87 23.26
N GLN A 246 35.78 -0.09 24.18
CA GLN A 246 34.47 0.51 24.03
C GLN A 246 34.56 2.01 24.33
N LYS A 247 34.05 2.86 23.44
CA LYS A 247 33.89 4.30 23.73
C LYS A 247 32.47 4.61 24.23
N ARG A 248 31.47 3.99 23.59
CA ARG A 248 30.05 4.15 23.88
C ARG A 248 29.29 2.88 23.47
N ILE A 249 28.28 2.51 24.25
CA ILE A 249 27.27 1.51 23.88
C ILE A 249 25.90 2.15 24.02
N ILE A 250 25.11 2.14 22.95
CA ILE A 250 23.71 2.62 22.94
C ILE A 250 22.83 1.42 22.60
N HIS A 251 21.86 1.12 23.45
CA HIS A 251 20.87 0.08 23.17
C HIS A 251 19.71 0.61 22.35
N LYS A 252 19.08 -0.31 21.60
CA LYS A 252 17.75 -0.08 21.04
C LYS A 252 16.77 0.21 22.17
N ALA A 253 15.78 1.05 21.89
CA ALA A 253 14.69 1.33 22.81
C ALA A 253 13.96 0.05 23.19
N GLU A 254 13.73 -0.15 24.49
CA GLU A 254 12.91 -1.23 25.02
C GLU A 254 11.49 -0.70 25.26
N CYS A 255 10.49 -1.38 24.69
CA CYS A 255 9.09 -1.03 24.89
C CYS A 255 8.64 -1.47 26.29
N THR A 256 7.97 -0.58 27.01
CA THR A 256 7.45 -0.85 28.36
C THR A 256 6.10 -0.21 28.60
N TYR A 257 5.36 -0.80 29.53
CA TYR A 257 4.03 -0.34 29.89
C TYR A 257 3.90 -0.16 31.41
N LEU A 258 3.18 0.90 31.79
CA LEU A 258 2.78 1.19 33.15
C LEU A 258 1.27 1.38 33.18
N LEU A 259 0.58 0.58 34.00
CA LEU A 259 -0.86 0.69 34.23
C LEU A 259 -1.08 1.32 35.61
N GLN A 260 -1.90 2.35 35.69
CA GLN A 260 -2.20 3.07 36.94
C GLN A 260 -3.69 3.34 37.06
N LYS A 261 -4.20 3.36 38.30
CA LYS A 261 -5.57 3.80 38.57
C LYS A 261 -5.72 5.26 38.09
N PHE A 262 -6.82 5.54 37.41
CA PHE A 262 -7.20 6.87 36.93
C PHE A 262 -8.65 7.09 37.36
N GLY A 263 -8.98 8.24 37.97
CA GLY A 263 -10.33 8.49 38.47
C GLY A 263 -10.91 7.39 39.38
N THR A 264 -12.24 7.29 39.40
CA THR A 264 -12.98 6.41 40.32
C THR A 264 -13.14 4.98 39.78
N ASN A 265 -13.24 4.79 38.46
CA ASN A 265 -13.42 3.49 37.80
C ASN A 265 -12.68 3.38 36.46
N GLN A 266 -11.59 4.11 36.29
CA GLN A 266 -10.78 4.08 35.08
C GLN A 266 -9.35 3.64 35.42
N MET A 267 -8.60 3.34 34.37
CA MET A 267 -7.15 3.25 34.46
C MET A 267 -6.50 3.95 33.28
N VAL A 268 -5.23 4.29 33.42
CA VAL A 268 -4.39 4.71 32.31
C VAL A 268 -3.37 3.63 32.00
N ILE A 269 -3.26 3.27 30.72
CA ILE A 269 -2.13 2.54 30.15
C ILE A 269 -1.15 3.57 29.61
N ARG A 270 0.11 3.52 30.05
CA ARG A 270 1.17 4.43 29.62
C ARG A 270 2.28 3.63 28.96
N LYS A 271 2.65 4.00 27.73
CA LYS A 271 3.70 3.34 26.96
C LYS A 271 4.97 4.19 26.94
N PHE A 272 6.10 3.55 27.24
CA PHE A 272 7.41 4.19 27.24
C PHE A 272 8.41 3.44 26.38
N ASN A 273 9.24 4.21 25.69
CA ASN A 273 10.49 3.74 25.11
C ASN A 273 11.60 4.01 26.13
N VAL A 274 12.21 2.94 26.66
CA VAL A 274 13.30 3.03 27.63
C VAL A 274 14.63 2.84 26.93
N TYR A 275 15.57 3.74 27.17
CA TYR A 275 16.90 3.76 26.57
C TYR A 275 17.95 3.56 27.65
N ALA A 276 18.94 2.73 27.36
CA ALA A 276 20.16 2.60 28.15
C ALA A 276 21.36 3.04 27.32
N LYS A 277 22.12 3.99 27.84
CA LYS A 277 23.39 4.45 27.27
C LYS A 277 24.52 4.18 28.25
N PHE A 278 25.65 3.73 27.72
CA PHE A 278 26.85 3.45 28.48
C PHE A 278 28.02 4.20 27.87
N HIS A 279 28.64 5.09 28.64
CA HIS A 279 29.73 5.94 28.18
C HIS A 279 31.00 5.70 28.99
N GLN A 280 32.14 5.61 28.31
CA GLN A 280 33.43 5.48 28.96
C GLN A 280 33.74 6.66 29.91
N LYS A 281 33.35 7.88 29.52
CA LYS A 281 33.49 9.11 30.35
C LYS A 281 32.75 9.05 31.69
N ARG A 282 31.72 8.19 31.80
CA ARG A 282 30.95 7.97 33.05
C ARG A 282 31.24 6.59 33.66
N ASP A 283 32.42 6.04 33.38
CA ASP A 283 32.86 4.72 33.84
C ASP A 283 31.90 3.56 33.49
N PHE A 284 31.09 3.76 32.43
CA PHE A 284 30.00 2.88 32.01
C PHE A 284 28.89 2.63 33.06
N VAL A 285 28.68 3.58 33.98
CA VAL A 285 27.46 3.63 34.78
C VAL A 285 26.26 3.78 33.82
N PRO A 286 25.20 2.97 33.94
CA PRO A 286 24.03 3.04 33.05
C PRO A 286 23.34 4.40 33.15
N GLU A 287 23.26 5.12 32.04
CA GLU A 287 22.37 6.26 31.88
C GLU A 287 21.04 5.77 31.34
N ILE A 288 20.02 5.73 32.21
CA ILE A 288 18.68 5.32 31.86
C ILE A 288 17.86 6.56 31.56
N SER A 289 17.19 6.57 30.41
CA SER A 289 16.23 7.61 30.05
C SER A 289 15.00 6.95 29.45
N TRP A 290 13.85 7.62 29.50
CA TRP A 290 12.62 7.11 28.93
C TRP A 290 11.84 8.24 28.27
N PHE A 291 11.10 7.88 27.23
CA PHE A 291 10.19 8.78 26.55
C PHE A 291 8.81 8.16 26.51
N GLU A 292 7.83 8.85 27.08
CA GLU A 292 6.44 8.43 27.07
C GLU A 292 5.83 8.76 25.71
N THR A 293 5.40 7.74 24.97
CA THR A 293 4.91 7.91 23.59
C THR A 293 3.39 7.88 23.50
N ARG A 294 2.73 7.20 24.45
CA ARG A 294 1.29 6.92 24.38
C ARG A 294 0.65 6.82 25.76
N ARG A 295 -0.58 7.34 25.86
CA ARG A 295 -1.47 7.22 27.02
C ARG A 295 -2.82 6.72 26.52
N VAL A 296 -3.42 5.77 27.22
CA VAL A 296 -4.75 5.25 26.90
C VAL A 296 -5.56 5.24 28.17
N ILE A 297 -6.63 6.03 28.21
CA ILE A 297 -7.62 5.98 29.26
C ILE A 297 -8.54 4.81 28.96
N VAL A 298 -8.68 3.90 29.92
CA VAL A 298 -9.49 2.70 29.80
C VAL A 298 -10.61 2.77 30.82
N GLU A 299 -11.84 2.71 30.32
CA GLU A 299 -13.07 2.70 31.09
C GLU A 299 -13.34 1.33 31.70
N LYS A 300 -14.33 1.27 32.60
CA LYS A 300 -14.72 0.02 33.30
C LYS A 300 -15.13 -1.12 32.36
N ASP A 301 -15.72 -0.80 31.22
CA ASP A 301 -16.11 -1.77 30.19
C ASP A 301 -14.96 -2.17 29.25
N PHE A 302 -13.79 -1.54 29.40
CA PHE A 302 -12.61 -1.62 28.54
C PHE A 302 -12.67 -0.82 27.23
N SER A 303 -13.65 0.08 27.06
CA SER A 303 -13.57 1.11 26.02
C SER A 303 -12.37 2.04 26.26
N GLN A 304 -11.84 2.63 25.20
CA GLN A 304 -10.52 3.27 25.23
C GLN A 304 -10.52 4.63 24.53
N THR A 305 -9.92 5.62 25.19
CA THR A 305 -9.57 6.92 24.59
C THR A 305 -8.05 7.06 24.60
N ALA A 306 -7.45 7.14 23.41
CA ALA A 306 -6.01 7.12 23.23
C ALA A 306 -5.44 8.51 22.93
N TYR A 307 -4.25 8.78 23.46
CA TYR A 307 -3.48 10.00 23.26
C TYR A 307 -2.04 9.64 22.92
N TYR A 308 -1.42 10.42 22.03
CA TYR A 308 -0.01 10.29 21.70
C TYR A 308 0.69 11.63 21.79
N TYR A 309 1.99 11.60 22.07
CA TYR A 309 2.81 12.81 22.09
C TYR A 309 3.40 13.05 20.70
N GLY A 310 3.07 14.18 20.07
CA GLY A 310 3.50 14.46 18.71
C GLY A 310 3.22 15.88 18.26
N GLN A 311 3.56 16.17 17.00
CA GLN A 311 3.39 17.49 16.42
C GLN A 311 1.90 17.83 16.22
N TYR A 312 1.52 19.04 16.62
CA TYR A 312 0.17 19.60 16.44
C TYR A 312 0.13 20.58 15.25
N LYS A 313 -1.07 21.06 14.91
CA LYS A 313 -1.37 21.87 13.72
C LYS A 313 -0.59 23.20 13.65
N ASP A 314 -0.03 23.65 14.77
CA ASP A 314 0.79 24.85 14.93
C ASP A 314 2.31 24.58 14.92
N GLY A 315 2.72 23.32 14.74
CA GLY A 315 4.11 22.90 14.77
C GLY A 315 4.66 22.57 16.16
N SER A 316 3.93 22.86 17.23
CA SER A 316 4.30 22.51 18.61
C SER A 316 4.23 21.00 18.84
N TYR A 317 5.01 20.47 19.78
CA TYR A 317 4.93 19.07 20.22
C TYR A 317 4.15 18.99 21.53
N ARG A 318 3.08 18.20 21.55
CA ARG A 318 2.22 18.04 22.73
C ARG A 318 1.43 16.73 22.73
N TRP A 319 0.77 16.43 23.84
CA TRP A 319 -0.23 15.37 23.90
C TRP A 319 -1.45 15.74 23.08
N ARG A 320 -1.93 14.80 22.26
CA ARG A 320 -3.14 14.96 21.48
C ARG A 320 -3.90 13.65 21.35
N GLU A 321 -5.21 13.74 21.25
CA GLU A 321 -6.06 12.59 21.06
C GLU A 321 -5.79 11.91 19.71
N SER A 322 -5.97 10.59 19.71
CA SER A 322 -5.65 9.72 18.60
C SER A 322 -6.84 8.80 18.34
N LEU A 323 -7.40 8.86 17.12
CA LEU A 323 -8.34 7.85 16.62
C LEU A 323 -7.65 6.49 16.33
N TYR A 324 -6.34 6.40 16.58
CA TYR A 324 -5.43 5.32 16.15
C TYR A 324 -5.69 3.92 16.73
N ALA A 325 -6.62 3.74 17.67
CA ALA A 325 -6.88 2.43 18.27
C ALA A 325 -7.31 1.37 17.22
N GLU A 326 -7.88 1.79 16.08
CA GLU A 326 -8.32 0.86 15.03
C GLU A 326 -7.24 0.39 14.03
N TYR A 327 -6.12 1.10 13.85
CA TYR A 327 -5.29 0.93 12.64
C TYR A 327 -3.87 0.36 12.81
N HIS A 328 -3.39 0.01 14.02
CA HIS A 328 -2.08 -0.64 14.19
C HIS A 328 -2.10 -1.82 15.18
N TYR A 329 -2.59 -2.97 14.72
CA TYR A 329 -2.52 -4.26 15.40
C TYR A 329 -1.14 -4.94 15.27
N ASP A 330 -0.03 -4.21 15.39
CA ASP A 330 1.27 -4.88 15.52
C ASP A 330 1.46 -5.30 16.99
N PHE A 331 0.68 -6.29 17.40
CA PHE A 331 0.71 -6.84 18.76
C PHE A 331 2.12 -7.35 19.11
N GLU A 332 2.82 -7.97 18.16
CA GLU A 332 4.17 -8.50 18.34
C GLU A 332 5.23 -7.39 18.43
N GLY A 333 5.23 -6.44 17.49
CA GLY A 333 6.21 -5.34 17.48
C GLY A 333 6.04 -4.35 18.63
N ASN A 334 4.86 -4.32 19.25
CA ASN A 334 4.59 -3.47 20.41
C ASN A 334 4.63 -4.18 21.75
N LYS A 335 4.93 -5.48 21.82
CA LYS A 335 5.10 -6.17 23.11
C LYS A 335 6.13 -5.44 23.96
N GLY A 336 5.82 -5.28 25.24
CA GLY A 336 6.69 -4.60 26.17
C GLY A 336 6.68 -5.26 27.54
N THR A 337 7.67 -4.91 28.35
CA THR A 337 7.70 -5.34 29.75
C THR A 337 6.69 -4.51 30.55
N LEU A 338 5.84 -5.17 31.33
CA LEU A 338 4.79 -4.53 32.13
C LEU A 338 5.28 -4.26 33.56
N TYR A 339 5.09 -3.05 34.08
CA TYR A 339 5.40 -2.73 35.47
C TYR A 339 4.45 -3.46 36.42
N GLN A 340 4.97 -4.40 37.21
CA GLN A 340 4.14 -5.39 37.89
C GLN A 340 3.48 -4.89 39.19
N ARG A 341 4.04 -3.88 39.87
CA ARG A 341 3.63 -3.55 41.25
C ARG A 341 2.21 -2.98 41.35
N THR A 342 1.73 -2.30 40.32
CA THR A 342 0.36 -1.76 40.28
C THR A 342 -0.68 -2.81 39.89
N LEU A 343 -0.28 -3.88 39.18
CA LEU A 343 -1.20 -4.83 38.57
C LEU A 343 -2.06 -5.57 39.58
N PHE A 344 -1.49 -5.93 40.74
CA PHE A 344 -2.26 -6.63 41.78
C PHE A 344 -3.46 -5.79 42.25
N SER A 345 -3.22 -4.51 42.56
CA SER A 345 -4.29 -3.59 42.98
C SER A 345 -5.33 -3.36 41.88
N LEU A 346 -4.88 -3.22 40.63
CA LEU A 346 -5.77 -3.05 39.47
C LEU A 346 -6.61 -4.31 39.21
N ASN A 347 -6.06 -5.49 39.47
CA ASN A 347 -6.76 -6.78 39.32
C ASN A 347 -7.85 -7.01 40.37
N GLN A 348 -7.81 -6.31 41.50
CA GLN A 348 -8.93 -6.30 42.46
C GLN A 348 -10.07 -5.36 42.01
N GLY A 349 -9.79 -4.44 41.09
CA GLY A 349 -10.76 -3.49 40.52
C GLY A 349 -10.99 -3.73 39.03
N ILE A 350 -10.64 -2.75 38.20
CA ILE A 350 -10.94 -2.71 36.76
C ILE A 350 -10.41 -3.91 35.97
N LEU A 351 -9.25 -4.47 36.33
CA LEU A 351 -8.68 -5.62 35.61
C LEU A 351 -9.26 -6.97 36.04
N LYS A 352 -10.12 -7.03 37.08
CA LYS A 352 -10.67 -8.28 37.61
C LYS A 352 -11.34 -9.15 36.54
N THR A 353 -12.00 -8.52 35.57
CA THR A 353 -12.69 -9.18 34.45
C THR A 353 -11.91 -9.11 33.14
N SER A 354 -10.60 -8.85 33.19
CA SER A 354 -9.77 -8.75 31.98
C SER A 354 -9.08 -10.06 31.64
N GLY A 355 -8.54 -10.79 32.63
CA GLY A 355 -7.60 -11.89 32.42
C GLY A 355 -6.15 -11.45 32.13
N LEU A 356 -5.87 -10.14 32.09
CA LEU A 356 -4.55 -9.59 31.77
C LEU A 356 -3.50 -9.92 32.84
N TYR A 357 -3.90 -9.93 34.11
CA TYR A 357 -3.01 -10.24 35.23
C TYR A 357 -2.50 -11.68 35.16
N GLU A 358 -3.37 -12.63 34.85
CA GLU A 358 -3.02 -14.04 34.65
C GLU A 358 -2.19 -14.24 33.39
N LEU A 359 -2.54 -13.54 32.30
CA LEU A 359 -1.79 -13.60 31.04
C LEU A 359 -0.34 -13.13 31.23
N GLN A 360 -0.13 -12.01 31.93
CA GLN A 360 1.20 -11.47 32.20
C GLN A 360 2.07 -12.41 33.04
N LYS A 361 1.51 -13.18 33.98
CA LYS A 361 2.31 -14.16 34.75
C LYS A 361 2.96 -15.21 33.87
N ASN A 362 2.31 -15.57 32.76
CA ASN A 362 2.75 -16.61 31.84
C ASN A 362 3.56 -16.07 30.66
N MET A 363 3.76 -14.74 30.57
CA MET A 363 4.40 -14.06 29.45
C MET A 363 5.43 -13.02 29.92
N LYS A 364 6.63 -13.04 29.34
CA LYS A 364 7.67 -12.05 29.67
C LYS A 364 7.30 -10.63 29.23
N MET A 365 6.66 -10.50 28.07
CA MET A 365 6.27 -9.25 27.46
C MET A 365 4.83 -9.36 26.94
N VAL A 366 4.05 -8.31 27.13
CA VAL A 366 2.64 -8.24 26.73
C VAL A 366 2.37 -6.86 26.16
N GLU A 367 1.45 -6.76 25.20
CA GLU A 367 0.90 -5.50 24.72
C GLU A 367 -0.50 -5.36 25.34
N PRO A 368 -0.67 -4.53 26.38
CA PRO A 368 -1.90 -4.48 27.17
C PRO A 368 -3.04 -3.73 26.46
N GLU A 369 -2.75 -2.75 25.59
CA GLU A 369 -3.78 -1.92 24.94
C GLU A 369 -4.67 -2.76 24.02
N THR A 370 -4.04 -3.46 23.07
CA THR A 370 -4.69 -4.36 22.10
C THR A 370 -5.35 -5.53 22.81
N TYR A 371 -4.73 -6.09 23.85
CA TYR A 371 -5.36 -7.17 24.62
C TYR A 371 -6.69 -6.71 25.22
N LEU A 372 -6.69 -5.54 25.88
CA LEU A 372 -7.88 -5.00 26.53
C LEU A 372 -8.93 -4.54 25.51
N LEU A 373 -8.50 -4.00 24.37
CA LEU A 373 -9.40 -3.63 23.27
C LEU A 373 -10.05 -4.87 22.64
N TYR A 374 -9.28 -5.93 22.44
CA TYR A 374 -9.82 -7.20 21.98
C TYR A 374 -10.78 -7.81 23.02
N ARG A 375 -10.47 -7.70 24.32
CA ARG A 375 -11.35 -8.11 25.41
C ARG A 375 -12.65 -7.30 25.48
N TYR A 376 -12.62 -6.01 25.13
CA TYR A 376 -13.83 -5.18 24.97
C TYR A 376 -14.76 -5.80 23.91
N HIS A 377 -14.24 -6.11 22.73
CA HIS A 377 -15.02 -6.70 21.64
C HIS A 377 -15.36 -8.19 21.81
N CYS A 378 -14.54 -8.94 22.55
CA CYS A 378 -14.67 -10.39 22.71
C CYS A 378 -14.51 -10.81 24.20
N PRO A 379 -15.54 -10.60 25.05
CA PRO A 379 -15.47 -10.89 26.48
C PRO A 379 -15.08 -12.33 26.86
N ALA A 380 -15.40 -13.28 25.98
CA ALA A 380 -15.07 -14.70 26.13
C ALA A 380 -13.56 -14.98 26.29
N ILE A 381 -12.68 -14.11 25.77
CA ILE A 381 -11.22 -14.30 25.83
C ILE A 381 -10.66 -14.31 27.25
N GLU A 382 -11.31 -13.60 28.18
CA GLU A 382 -10.92 -13.54 29.59
C GLU A 382 -10.76 -14.94 30.19
N LYS A 383 -11.69 -15.85 29.86
CA LYS A 383 -11.69 -17.20 30.41
C LYS A 383 -10.49 -18.00 29.92
N ALA A 384 -10.10 -17.83 28.65
CA ALA A 384 -8.93 -18.48 28.08
C ALA A 384 -7.63 -17.92 28.69
N ALA A 385 -7.54 -16.60 28.87
CA ALA A 385 -6.40 -15.96 29.52
C ALA A 385 -6.23 -16.43 30.98
N LYS A 386 -7.33 -16.47 31.75
CA LYS A 386 -7.33 -16.98 33.14
C LYS A 386 -7.00 -18.47 33.25
N ALA A 387 -7.31 -19.26 32.22
CA ALA A 387 -6.93 -20.67 32.14
C ALA A 387 -5.46 -20.89 31.74
N GLY A 388 -4.70 -19.84 31.42
CA GLY A 388 -3.29 -19.94 31.05
C GLY A 388 -3.03 -20.28 29.58
N LEU A 389 -4.05 -20.20 28.71
CA LEU A 389 -3.94 -20.52 27.27
C LEU A 389 -3.31 -19.37 26.48
N LYS A 390 -2.05 -19.03 26.76
CA LYS A 390 -1.37 -17.86 26.19
C LYS A 390 -1.26 -17.92 24.67
N LYS A 391 -0.86 -19.06 24.09
CA LYS A 391 -0.69 -19.18 22.62
C LYS A 391 -2.02 -19.00 21.89
N PHE A 392 -3.08 -19.64 22.39
CA PHE A 392 -4.43 -19.48 21.87
C PHE A 392 -4.93 -18.02 21.95
N VAL A 393 -4.71 -17.34 23.08
CA VAL A 393 -5.11 -15.92 23.24
C VAL A 393 -4.42 -15.04 22.21
N ILE A 394 -3.10 -15.18 22.06
CA ILE A 394 -2.31 -14.39 21.11
C ILE A 394 -2.78 -14.65 19.67
N GLN A 395 -2.98 -15.92 19.28
CA GLN A 395 -3.45 -16.25 17.94
C GLN A 395 -4.87 -15.75 17.67
N SER A 396 -5.74 -15.74 18.69
CA SER A 396 -7.11 -15.22 18.58
C SER A 396 -7.12 -13.70 18.33
N ILE A 397 -6.23 -12.96 19.00
CA ILE A 397 -6.04 -11.52 18.77
C ILE A 397 -5.52 -11.27 17.35
N HIS A 398 -4.49 -11.99 16.91
CA HIS A 398 -3.93 -11.82 15.55
C HIS A 398 -4.94 -12.12 14.45
N LYS A 399 -5.73 -13.19 14.60
CA LYS A 399 -6.78 -13.56 13.63
C LYS A 399 -8.07 -12.76 13.80
N LYS A 400 -8.13 -11.84 14.79
CA LYS A 400 -9.33 -11.09 15.16
C LYS A 400 -10.57 -11.98 15.32
N SER A 401 -10.36 -13.20 15.82
CA SER A 401 -11.41 -14.22 15.89
C SER A 401 -12.47 -13.80 16.90
N ARG A 402 -13.75 -13.98 16.59
CA ARG A 402 -14.82 -13.84 17.58
C ARG A 402 -15.04 -15.19 18.24
N LEU A 403 -14.95 -15.24 19.56
CA LEU A 403 -15.22 -16.44 20.32
C LEU A 403 -16.70 -16.50 20.71
N PRO A 404 -17.34 -17.69 20.69
CA PRO A 404 -18.73 -17.82 21.09
C PRO A 404 -18.90 -17.43 22.56
N ASN A 405 -19.99 -16.73 22.86
CA ASN A 405 -20.29 -16.36 24.23
C ASN A 405 -20.90 -17.54 24.99
N HIS A 406 -20.12 -18.14 25.89
CA HIS A 406 -20.58 -19.27 26.69
C HIS A 406 -20.12 -19.14 28.15
N ARG A 407 -20.93 -19.66 29.09
CA ARG A 407 -20.68 -19.56 30.54
C ARG A 407 -19.38 -20.24 30.97
N LYS A 408 -19.12 -21.44 30.45
CA LYS A 408 -17.91 -22.24 30.73
C LYS A 408 -16.93 -22.21 29.56
N LEU A 409 -15.61 -22.13 29.85
CA LEU A 409 -14.55 -22.15 28.84
C LEU A 409 -14.61 -23.38 27.93
N MET A 410 -14.93 -24.55 28.48
CA MET A 410 -15.13 -25.79 27.72
C MET A 410 -16.17 -25.65 26.60
N GLY A 411 -17.27 -24.94 26.86
CA GLY A 411 -18.27 -24.68 25.82
C GLY A 411 -17.82 -23.63 24.81
N ILE A 412 -16.99 -22.67 25.21
CA ILE A 412 -16.37 -21.71 24.27
C ILE A 412 -15.44 -22.44 23.28
N LEU A 413 -14.64 -23.36 23.81
CA LEU A 413 -13.64 -24.12 23.05
C LEU A 413 -14.21 -25.39 22.41
N GLY A 414 -15.43 -25.80 22.74
CA GLY A 414 -16.05 -27.03 22.24
C GLY A 414 -15.40 -28.33 22.75
N ILE A 415 -14.59 -28.32 23.81
CA ILE A 415 -13.85 -29.49 24.34
C ILE A 415 -14.29 -29.88 25.76
N ASN A 416 -13.96 -31.10 26.20
CA ASN A 416 -14.23 -31.55 27.58
C ASN A 416 -13.09 -31.16 28.55
N SER A 417 -13.25 -31.47 29.84
CA SER A 417 -12.31 -31.08 30.90
C SER A 417 -10.94 -31.75 30.78
N CYS A 418 -10.89 -33.02 30.33
CA CYS A 418 -9.65 -33.75 30.12
C CYS A 418 -8.82 -33.12 28.99
N LEU A 419 -9.46 -32.85 27.85
CA LEU A 419 -8.83 -32.21 26.70
C LEU A 419 -8.40 -30.78 27.00
N LEU A 420 -9.15 -30.03 27.83
CA LEU A 420 -8.73 -28.71 28.28
C LEU A 420 -7.43 -28.76 29.10
N LYS A 421 -7.29 -29.72 30.02
CA LYS A 421 -6.04 -29.90 30.78
C LYS A 421 -4.87 -30.21 29.85
N GLN A 422 -5.11 -31.04 28.83
CA GLN A 422 -4.11 -31.36 27.81
C GLN A 422 -3.70 -30.11 27.00
N LEU A 423 -4.67 -29.30 26.56
CA LEU A 423 -4.42 -28.06 25.83
C LEU A 423 -3.57 -27.07 26.64
N VAL A 424 -3.87 -26.92 27.94
CA VAL A 424 -3.08 -26.07 28.85
C VAL A 424 -1.67 -26.63 29.04
N LYS A 425 -1.52 -27.95 29.26
CA LYS A 425 -0.22 -28.62 29.45
C LYS A 425 0.72 -28.45 28.25
N MET A 426 0.17 -28.44 27.03
CA MET A 426 0.96 -28.26 25.81
C MET A 426 1.09 -26.80 25.35
N ASP A 427 0.49 -25.83 26.07
CA ASP A 427 0.33 -24.44 25.62
C ASP A 427 -0.22 -24.36 24.19
N GLY A 428 -1.29 -25.11 23.95
CA GLY A 428 -1.87 -25.27 22.61
C GLY A 428 -2.55 -24.00 22.11
N GLY A 429 -2.40 -23.75 20.81
CA GLY A 429 -3.05 -22.68 20.09
C GLY A 429 -4.32 -23.16 19.38
N ILE A 430 -4.65 -22.48 18.29
CA ILE A 430 -5.81 -22.78 17.43
C ILE A 430 -5.63 -24.15 16.73
N ALA A 431 -4.41 -24.47 16.30
CA ALA A 431 -4.10 -25.73 15.63
C ALA A 431 -4.35 -26.94 16.55
N GLY A 432 -3.75 -26.95 17.74
CA GLY A 432 -3.95 -27.98 18.75
C GLY A 432 -5.41 -28.07 19.20
N LEU A 433 -6.09 -26.93 19.38
CA LEU A 433 -7.53 -26.93 19.67
C LEU A 433 -8.34 -27.66 18.59
N SER A 434 -8.07 -27.41 17.31
CA SER A 434 -8.79 -28.07 16.21
C SER A 434 -8.64 -29.59 16.24
N TRP A 435 -7.45 -30.09 16.58
CA TRP A 435 -7.20 -31.52 16.76
C TRP A 435 -7.92 -32.11 17.97
N LEU A 436 -7.93 -31.41 19.10
CA LEU A 436 -8.67 -31.86 20.29
C LEU A 436 -10.19 -31.86 20.05
N GLN A 437 -10.72 -30.90 19.29
CA GLN A 437 -12.12 -30.91 18.86
C GLN A 437 -12.42 -32.11 17.95
N LYS A 438 -11.51 -32.45 17.01
CA LYS A 438 -11.63 -33.66 16.17
C LYS A 438 -11.58 -34.94 17.00
N MET A 439 -10.71 -35.02 18.01
CA MET A 439 -10.66 -36.16 18.95
C MET A 439 -11.98 -36.33 19.69
N LYS A 440 -12.57 -35.24 20.18
CA LYS A 440 -13.89 -35.27 20.85
C LYS A 440 -14.99 -35.79 19.92
N ASN A 441 -15.04 -35.32 18.67
CA ASN A 441 -16.11 -35.66 17.74
C ASN A 441 -15.98 -37.09 17.18
N THR A 442 -14.76 -37.54 16.91
CA THR A 442 -14.51 -38.87 16.32
C THR A 442 -14.29 -39.97 17.37
N GLN A 443 -14.10 -39.59 18.64
CA GLN A 443 -13.68 -40.47 19.74
C GLN A 443 -12.37 -41.25 19.46
N LYS A 444 -11.58 -40.80 18.47
CA LYS A 444 -10.28 -41.40 18.13
C LYS A 444 -9.15 -40.68 18.86
N TRP A 445 -8.30 -41.45 19.53
CA TRP A 445 -7.18 -40.92 20.30
C TRP A 445 -5.98 -40.56 19.41
N ILE A 446 -5.33 -39.43 19.71
CA ILE A 446 -4.09 -38.97 19.09
C ILE A 446 -3.06 -38.80 20.21
N SER A 447 -1.83 -39.29 20.00
CA SER A 447 -0.78 -39.21 21.01
C SER A 447 -0.33 -37.76 21.25
N GLU A 448 0.16 -37.48 22.46
CA GLU A 448 0.62 -36.13 22.84
C GLU A 448 1.78 -35.65 21.96
N ASP A 449 2.69 -36.55 21.55
CA ASP A 449 3.84 -36.20 20.68
C ASP A 449 3.40 -35.72 19.30
N ILE A 450 2.37 -36.35 18.72
CA ILE A 450 1.81 -35.94 17.43
C ILE A 450 1.13 -34.58 17.55
N LEU A 451 0.35 -34.37 18.61
CA LEU A 451 -0.29 -33.07 18.87
C LEU A 451 0.73 -31.95 19.07
N ARG A 452 1.82 -32.22 19.79
CA ARG A 452 2.94 -31.28 19.95
C ARG A 452 3.62 -30.98 18.63
N TYR A 453 3.80 -31.97 17.77
CA TYR A 453 4.37 -31.78 16.43
C TYR A 453 3.45 -30.89 15.57
N PHE A 454 2.16 -31.20 15.48
CA PHE A 454 1.20 -30.39 14.74
C PHE A 454 1.10 -28.97 15.29
N GLU A 455 1.09 -28.79 16.61
CA GLU A 455 1.08 -27.47 17.24
C GLU A 455 2.36 -26.67 16.97
N LYS A 456 3.52 -27.33 16.95
CA LYS A 456 4.82 -26.70 16.66
C LYS A 456 4.86 -26.15 15.24
N HIS A 457 4.37 -26.91 14.26
CA HIS A 457 4.29 -26.53 12.85
C HIS A 457 2.97 -25.83 12.48
N ASN A 458 2.13 -25.50 13.47
CA ASN A 458 0.85 -24.83 13.30
C ASN A 458 -0.12 -25.52 12.31
N ILE A 459 -0.09 -26.85 12.26
CA ILE A 459 -0.91 -27.69 11.38
C ILE A 459 -2.26 -27.93 12.04
N SER A 460 -3.32 -27.34 11.49
CA SER A 460 -4.70 -27.57 11.92
C SER A 460 -5.37 -28.71 11.14
N THR A 461 -6.56 -29.12 11.56
CA THR A 461 -7.36 -30.12 10.83
C THR A 461 -7.76 -29.65 9.42
N ILE A 462 -7.90 -28.34 9.22
CA ILE A 462 -8.23 -27.75 7.91
C ILE A 462 -7.05 -27.89 6.94
N ASP A 463 -5.83 -27.76 7.44
CA ASP A 463 -4.62 -27.79 6.60
C ASP A 463 -4.41 -29.15 5.93
N VAL A 464 -4.91 -30.22 6.57
CA VAL A 464 -4.82 -31.60 6.10
C VAL A 464 -6.18 -32.18 5.65
N ALA A 465 -7.20 -31.34 5.52
CA ALA A 465 -8.54 -31.78 5.10
C ALA A 465 -8.52 -32.44 3.71
N PHE A 466 -7.58 -32.05 2.84
CA PHE A 466 -7.44 -32.64 1.50
C PHE A 466 -7.06 -34.13 1.50
N ILE A 467 -6.54 -34.67 2.61
CA ILE A 467 -6.08 -36.06 2.73
C ILE A 467 -6.75 -36.83 3.89
N GLU A 468 -7.70 -36.21 4.57
CA GLU A 468 -8.22 -36.75 5.83
C GLU A 468 -9.03 -38.05 5.68
N ASN A 469 -9.54 -38.33 4.47
CA ASN A 469 -10.28 -39.54 4.15
C ASN A 469 -9.37 -40.72 3.82
N GLN A 470 -8.10 -40.45 3.47
CA GLN A 470 -7.13 -41.42 3.01
C GLN A 470 -6.12 -41.77 4.10
N MET A 471 -5.77 -40.82 4.97
CA MET A 471 -4.73 -40.99 5.97
C MET A 471 -5.18 -40.60 7.38
N SER A 472 -4.81 -41.44 8.36
CA SER A 472 -4.96 -41.10 9.77
C SER A 472 -3.97 -39.99 10.18
N PRO A 473 -4.25 -39.26 11.27
CA PRO A 473 -3.32 -38.24 11.79
C PRO A 473 -1.91 -38.80 12.07
N GLN A 474 -1.82 -40.05 12.53
CA GLN A 474 -0.57 -40.77 12.73
C GLN A 474 0.19 -40.98 11.42
N GLN A 475 -0.51 -41.42 10.36
CA GLN A 475 0.11 -41.62 9.04
C GLN A 475 0.58 -40.29 8.44
N ILE A 476 -0.19 -39.20 8.61
CA ILE A 476 0.18 -37.85 8.17
C ILE A 476 1.45 -37.41 8.89
N TYR A 477 1.50 -37.55 10.21
CA TYR A 477 2.70 -37.24 11.01
C TYR A 477 3.95 -37.98 10.49
N HIS A 478 3.86 -39.30 10.29
CA HIS A 478 5.00 -40.08 9.81
C HIS A 478 5.41 -39.70 8.39
N TYR A 479 4.45 -39.37 7.53
CA TYR A 479 4.73 -38.92 6.16
C TYR A 479 5.45 -37.57 6.16
N LEU A 480 4.94 -36.57 6.90
CA LEU A 480 5.57 -35.25 6.99
C LEU A 480 6.98 -35.31 7.57
N ARG A 481 7.19 -36.12 8.63
CA ARG A 481 8.52 -36.34 9.22
C ARG A 481 9.51 -36.96 8.24
N ARG A 482 9.05 -37.87 7.39
CA ARG A 482 9.87 -38.47 6.34
C ARG A 482 10.21 -37.44 5.27
N MET A 483 9.22 -36.69 4.77
CA MET A 483 9.44 -35.66 3.74
C MET A 483 10.37 -34.55 4.23
N GLU A 484 10.24 -34.10 5.49
CA GLU A 484 11.15 -33.13 6.12
C GLU A 484 12.60 -33.63 6.09
N LYS A 485 12.83 -34.93 6.33
CA LYS A 485 14.15 -35.56 6.29
C LYS A 485 14.70 -35.72 4.87
N GLU A 486 13.85 -36.10 3.92
CA GLU A 486 14.26 -36.38 2.53
C GLU A 486 14.50 -35.10 1.72
N SER A 487 13.62 -34.10 1.84
CA SER A 487 13.69 -32.84 1.09
C SER A 487 14.50 -31.74 1.79
N GLY A 488 14.62 -31.80 3.13
CA GLY A 488 15.18 -30.70 3.92
C GLY A 488 14.30 -29.44 3.95
N LEU A 489 13.09 -29.48 3.38
CA LEU A 489 12.18 -28.35 3.31
C LEU A 489 11.38 -28.14 4.60
N PRO A 490 10.95 -26.90 4.91
CA PRO A 490 9.98 -26.63 5.96
C PRO A 490 8.65 -27.37 5.71
N VAL A 491 8.04 -27.86 6.78
CA VAL A 491 6.79 -28.64 6.73
C VAL A 491 5.64 -27.84 6.09
N GLU A 492 5.60 -26.53 6.28
CA GLU A 492 4.60 -25.66 5.67
C GLU A 492 4.70 -25.69 4.14
N LYS A 493 5.92 -25.70 3.59
CA LYS A 493 6.15 -25.80 2.14
C LYS A 493 5.79 -27.19 1.63
N ILE A 494 6.14 -28.24 2.37
CA ILE A 494 5.77 -29.62 2.02
C ILE A 494 4.25 -29.79 1.94
N LEU A 495 3.50 -29.25 2.91
CA LEU A 495 2.03 -29.30 2.88
C LEU A 495 1.43 -28.59 1.65
N THR A 496 2.00 -27.44 1.26
CA THR A 496 1.59 -26.73 0.04
C THR A 496 1.84 -27.56 -1.20
N ILE A 497 3.07 -28.06 -1.39
CA ILE A 497 3.44 -28.89 -2.55
C ILE A 497 2.55 -30.14 -2.62
N TRP A 498 2.29 -30.78 -1.48
CA TRP A 498 1.46 -31.97 -1.43
C TRP A 498 0.01 -31.70 -1.83
N ARG A 499 -0.56 -30.61 -1.33
CA ARG A 499 -1.92 -30.18 -1.69
C ARG A 499 -2.01 -29.82 -3.18
N ASP A 500 -1.04 -29.08 -3.69
CA ASP A 500 -0.99 -28.66 -5.09
C ASP A 500 -0.85 -29.87 -6.00
N TYR A 501 0.08 -30.78 -5.69
CA TYR A 501 0.24 -32.03 -6.41
C TYR A 501 -1.06 -32.84 -6.49
N LEU A 502 -1.78 -33.04 -5.38
CA LEU A 502 -3.04 -33.79 -5.42
C LEU A 502 -4.15 -33.09 -6.18
N SER A 503 -4.18 -31.75 -6.13
CA SER A 503 -5.08 -30.96 -6.96
C SER A 503 -4.76 -31.14 -8.45
N MET A 504 -3.49 -31.20 -8.82
CA MET A 504 -3.04 -31.43 -10.21
C MET A 504 -3.31 -32.86 -10.67
N ALA A 505 -2.98 -33.86 -9.84
CA ALA A 505 -3.27 -35.27 -10.08
C ALA A 505 -4.77 -35.49 -10.36
N LYS A 506 -5.65 -34.81 -9.61
CA LYS A 506 -7.11 -34.83 -9.84
C LYS A 506 -7.49 -34.33 -11.24
N LYS A 507 -6.86 -33.24 -11.69
CA LYS A 507 -7.12 -32.65 -13.01
C LYS A 507 -6.58 -33.50 -14.16
N ILE A 508 -5.45 -34.16 -13.95
CA ILE A 508 -4.85 -35.12 -14.89
C ILE A 508 -5.70 -36.40 -15.00
N GLY A 509 -6.56 -36.67 -14.01
CA GLY A 509 -7.44 -37.84 -13.97
C GLY A 509 -6.84 -39.02 -13.22
N GLU A 510 -5.80 -38.80 -12.41
CA GLU A 510 -5.20 -39.86 -11.58
C GLU A 510 -6.15 -40.31 -10.46
N ASN A 511 -6.02 -41.58 -10.06
CA ASN A 511 -6.82 -42.14 -8.98
C ASN A 511 -6.29 -41.70 -7.60
N LEU A 512 -6.94 -40.71 -6.99
CA LEU A 512 -6.61 -40.20 -5.66
C LEU A 512 -6.83 -41.19 -4.50
N LYS A 513 -7.36 -42.39 -4.76
CA LYS A 513 -7.45 -43.48 -3.78
C LYS A 513 -6.21 -44.38 -3.78
N ASP A 514 -5.34 -44.26 -4.79
CA ASP A 514 -4.09 -45.02 -4.83
C ASP A 514 -3.04 -44.40 -3.89
N SER A 515 -2.47 -45.23 -3.03
CA SER A 515 -1.39 -44.84 -2.11
C SER A 515 -0.16 -44.27 -2.80
N ILE A 516 0.14 -44.67 -4.04
CA ILE A 516 1.27 -44.14 -4.80
C ILE A 516 1.02 -42.68 -5.19
N VAL A 517 -0.24 -42.34 -5.44
CA VAL A 517 -0.70 -40.99 -5.80
C VAL A 517 -0.91 -40.15 -4.55
N TYR A 518 -1.71 -40.60 -3.57
CA TYR A 518 -2.02 -39.74 -2.42
C TYR A 518 -0.88 -39.63 -1.41
N ARG A 519 0.08 -40.56 -1.41
CA ARG A 519 1.25 -40.58 -0.53
C ARG A 519 2.54 -40.80 -1.35
N PRO A 520 2.88 -39.86 -2.25
CA PRO A 520 3.98 -40.05 -3.19
C PRO A 520 5.34 -40.09 -2.47
N ARG A 521 6.28 -40.85 -3.04
CA ARG A 521 7.73 -40.67 -2.79
C ARG A 521 8.24 -39.59 -3.73
N GLU A 522 9.34 -38.91 -3.36
CA GLU A 522 9.90 -37.82 -4.18
C GLU A 522 8.82 -36.77 -4.55
N LEU A 523 8.12 -36.25 -3.54
CA LEU A 523 6.95 -35.38 -3.72
C LEU A 523 7.23 -34.18 -4.65
N GLU A 524 8.40 -33.56 -4.55
CA GLU A 524 8.79 -32.43 -5.41
C GLU A 524 8.86 -32.84 -6.88
N ARG A 525 9.52 -33.96 -7.17
CA ARG A 525 9.60 -34.49 -8.53
C ARG A 525 8.22 -34.82 -9.10
N ARG A 526 7.37 -35.49 -8.32
CA ARG A 526 6.00 -35.84 -8.71
C ARG A 526 5.13 -34.61 -8.94
N HIS A 527 5.33 -33.57 -8.12
CA HIS A 527 4.71 -32.27 -8.32
C HIS A 527 5.14 -31.67 -9.68
N ASP A 528 6.44 -31.66 -9.98
CA ASP A 528 6.96 -31.09 -11.22
C ASP A 528 6.52 -31.89 -12.46
N GLU A 529 6.49 -33.22 -12.38
CA GLU A 529 5.91 -34.10 -13.41
C GLU A 529 4.44 -33.77 -13.66
N ALA A 530 3.66 -33.53 -12.61
CA ALA A 530 2.24 -33.15 -12.73
C ALA A 530 2.05 -31.73 -13.31
N VAL A 531 2.95 -30.78 -13.01
CA VAL A 531 2.94 -29.44 -13.63
C VAL A 531 3.14 -29.57 -15.14
N ILE A 532 4.11 -30.38 -15.58
CA ILE A 532 4.39 -30.59 -17.01
C ILE A 532 3.18 -31.24 -17.69
N ALA A 533 2.61 -32.30 -17.10
CA ALA A 533 1.44 -32.98 -17.66
C ALA A 533 0.23 -32.04 -17.80
N LEU A 534 -0.01 -31.16 -16.82
CA LEU A 534 -1.06 -30.15 -16.92
C LEU A 534 -0.81 -29.11 -18.02
N GLN A 535 0.43 -28.64 -18.14
CA GLN A 535 0.79 -27.70 -19.21
C GLN A 535 0.55 -28.31 -20.59
N GLU A 536 0.80 -29.61 -20.76
CA GLU A 536 0.48 -30.33 -21.99
C GLU A 536 -1.03 -30.40 -22.25
N ILE A 537 -1.84 -30.72 -21.24
CA ILE A 537 -3.31 -30.76 -21.35
C ILE A 537 -3.85 -29.38 -21.72
N ASP A 538 -3.45 -28.32 -21.01
CA ASP A 538 -3.88 -26.95 -21.28
C ASP A 538 -3.47 -26.49 -22.68
N THR A 539 -2.27 -26.89 -23.14
CA THR A 539 -1.79 -26.56 -24.49
C THR A 539 -2.61 -27.28 -25.56
N LYS A 540 -2.98 -28.55 -25.34
CA LYS A 540 -3.85 -29.31 -26.26
C LYS A 540 -5.25 -28.72 -26.32
N GLN A 541 -5.87 -28.42 -25.18
CA GLN A 541 -7.20 -27.80 -25.12
C GLN A 541 -7.21 -26.45 -25.84
N ARG A 542 -6.22 -25.59 -25.58
CA ARG A 542 -6.11 -24.30 -26.26
C ARG A 542 -5.88 -24.45 -27.76
N ALA A 543 -5.10 -25.46 -28.18
CA ALA A 543 -4.91 -25.75 -29.58
C ALA A 543 -6.21 -26.22 -30.25
N GLU A 544 -7.02 -27.05 -29.58
CA GLU A 544 -8.34 -27.46 -30.06
C GLU A 544 -9.29 -26.26 -30.23
N GLU A 545 -9.39 -25.37 -29.24
CA GLU A 545 -10.19 -24.13 -29.36
C GLU A 545 -9.77 -23.28 -30.57
N LEU A 546 -8.46 -23.15 -30.78
CA LEU A 546 -7.91 -22.38 -31.89
C LEU A 546 -8.09 -23.10 -33.24
N ARG A 547 -8.09 -24.43 -33.26
CA ARG A 547 -8.44 -25.21 -34.46
C ARG A 547 -9.89 -25.00 -34.87
N GLU A 548 -10.82 -24.93 -33.91
CA GLU A 548 -12.22 -24.64 -34.20
C GLU A 548 -12.39 -23.23 -34.79
N LYS A 549 -11.70 -22.23 -34.25
CA LYS A 549 -11.74 -20.84 -34.75
C LYS A 549 -11.03 -20.65 -36.08
N PHE A 550 -9.91 -21.35 -36.30
CA PHE A 550 -9.03 -21.20 -37.46
C PHE A 550 -8.72 -22.55 -38.14
N PRO A 551 -9.73 -23.23 -38.70
CA PRO A 551 -9.60 -24.60 -39.20
C PRO A 551 -8.62 -24.74 -40.38
N ASN A 552 -8.41 -23.65 -41.12
CA ASN A 552 -7.51 -23.64 -42.27
C ASN A 552 -6.05 -23.33 -41.92
N LEU A 553 -5.73 -22.97 -40.68
CA LEU A 553 -4.40 -22.47 -40.31
C LEU A 553 -3.30 -23.52 -40.53
N GLU A 554 -3.49 -24.75 -40.04
CA GLU A 554 -2.52 -25.84 -40.23
C GLU A 554 -2.39 -26.23 -41.72
N LYS A 555 -3.43 -26.01 -42.54
CA LYS A 555 -3.37 -26.19 -43.99
C LYS A 555 -2.51 -25.11 -44.64
N VAL A 556 -2.70 -23.84 -44.25
CA VAL A 556 -1.87 -22.72 -44.72
C VAL A 556 -0.40 -22.95 -44.37
N CYS A 557 -0.10 -23.35 -43.14
CA CYS A 557 1.25 -23.71 -42.70
C CYS A 557 1.90 -24.78 -43.60
N ARG A 558 1.15 -25.84 -43.95
CA ARG A 558 1.62 -26.88 -44.87
C ARG A 558 1.85 -26.35 -46.30
N GLU A 559 0.97 -25.49 -46.80
CA GLU A 559 1.10 -24.88 -48.14
C GLU A 559 2.34 -23.99 -48.27
N ILE A 560 2.67 -23.23 -47.22
CA ILE A 560 3.82 -22.31 -47.25
C ILE A 560 5.15 -23.03 -46.99
N THR A 561 5.14 -24.19 -46.33
CA THR A 561 6.35 -24.95 -45.94
C THR A 561 7.35 -25.13 -47.10
N PRO A 562 6.96 -25.59 -48.32
CA PRO A 562 7.90 -25.77 -49.44
C PRO A 562 8.59 -24.49 -49.94
N ILE A 563 8.00 -23.33 -49.64
CA ILE A 563 8.51 -22.01 -50.03
C ILE A 563 9.49 -21.52 -48.96
N TYR A 564 9.07 -21.46 -47.70
CA TYR A 564 9.82 -20.80 -46.63
C TYR A 564 10.79 -21.72 -45.87
N GLN A 565 10.59 -23.03 -45.84
CA GLN A 565 11.51 -24.01 -45.25
C GLN A 565 12.40 -24.67 -46.31
N SER A 566 12.83 -23.89 -47.30
CA SER A 566 13.49 -24.41 -48.51
C SER A 566 15.00 -24.25 -48.56
N LEU A 567 15.56 -23.34 -47.76
CA LEU A 567 16.99 -23.09 -47.68
C LEU A 567 17.47 -23.43 -46.27
N LYS A 568 18.47 -24.30 -46.20
CA LYS A 568 19.24 -24.57 -44.99
C LYS A 568 20.71 -24.31 -45.31
N ASP A 569 21.46 -23.69 -44.41
CA ASP A 569 22.92 -23.64 -44.50
C ASP A 569 23.56 -24.47 -43.38
N GLU A 570 24.89 -24.42 -43.26
CA GLU A 570 25.63 -25.19 -42.25
C GLU A 570 25.34 -24.75 -40.80
N LYS A 571 24.79 -23.53 -40.58
CA LYS A 571 24.60 -22.92 -39.26
C LYS A 571 23.14 -22.66 -38.89
N TYR A 572 22.27 -22.36 -39.85
CA TYR A 572 20.90 -21.91 -39.62
C TYR A 572 19.89 -22.53 -40.57
N ALA A 573 18.66 -22.68 -40.07
CA ALA A 573 17.50 -23.11 -40.83
C ALA A 573 16.25 -22.32 -40.39
N VAL A 574 15.32 -22.12 -41.34
CA VAL A 574 13.98 -21.60 -41.04
C VAL A 574 12.99 -22.78 -41.07
N LEU A 575 12.20 -22.94 -40.02
CA LEU A 575 11.14 -23.93 -39.90
C LEU A 575 9.77 -23.24 -39.91
N VAL A 576 8.80 -23.87 -40.57
CA VAL A 576 7.39 -23.45 -40.50
C VAL A 576 6.68 -24.33 -39.47
N PRO A 577 5.94 -23.76 -38.48
CA PRO A 577 5.13 -24.54 -37.55
C PRO A 577 4.13 -25.40 -38.32
N GLN A 578 3.97 -26.67 -37.95
CA GLN A 578 3.06 -27.58 -38.65
C GLN A 578 1.71 -27.68 -37.96
N LYS A 579 1.69 -27.48 -36.64
CA LYS A 579 0.49 -27.55 -35.81
C LYS A 579 0.32 -26.28 -34.97
N ILE A 580 -0.91 -26.03 -34.53
CA ILE A 580 -1.21 -24.91 -33.63
C ILE A 580 -0.44 -25.03 -32.30
N GLU A 581 -0.22 -26.25 -31.78
CA GLU A 581 0.58 -26.47 -30.59
C GLU A 581 2.01 -25.97 -30.74
N ASP A 582 2.61 -26.07 -31.93
CA ASP A 582 4.00 -25.64 -32.17
C ASP A 582 4.11 -24.12 -31.93
N ILE A 583 3.11 -23.36 -32.38
CA ILE A 583 3.03 -21.90 -32.20
C ILE A 583 2.81 -21.54 -30.72
N ILE A 584 1.96 -22.29 -30.02
CA ILE A 584 1.70 -22.06 -28.58
C ILE A 584 2.93 -22.39 -27.74
N LYS A 585 3.60 -23.52 -28.03
CA LYS A 585 4.82 -23.97 -27.33
C LYS A 585 5.95 -22.98 -27.53
N GLU A 586 6.22 -22.57 -28.77
CA GLU A 586 7.21 -21.55 -29.09
C GLU A 586 6.94 -20.24 -28.32
N GLY A 587 5.67 -19.82 -28.33
CA GLY A 587 5.17 -18.68 -27.59
C GLY A 587 5.53 -18.66 -26.11
N LYS A 588 5.24 -19.79 -25.45
CA LYS A 588 5.48 -19.99 -24.02
C LYS A 588 6.98 -20.10 -23.73
N ALA A 589 7.73 -20.84 -24.54
CA ALA A 589 9.16 -21.08 -24.35
C ALA A 589 10.00 -19.81 -24.44
N LEU A 590 9.68 -18.91 -25.39
CA LEU A 590 10.38 -17.63 -25.57
C LEU A 590 9.70 -16.44 -24.85
N HIS A 591 8.71 -16.72 -24.01
CA HIS A 591 7.96 -15.73 -23.22
C HIS A 591 7.41 -14.53 -24.02
N HIS A 592 6.91 -14.76 -25.23
CA HIS A 592 6.39 -13.70 -26.11
C HIS A 592 4.95 -13.93 -26.58
N CYS A 593 4.33 -12.90 -27.15
CA CYS A 593 2.90 -12.87 -27.47
C CYS A 593 2.47 -13.82 -28.59
N VAL A 594 3.40 -14.37 -29.38
CA VAL A 594 3.10 -15.41 -30.38
C VAL A 594 2.53 -16.62 -29.63
N GLY A 595 1.42 -17.20 -30.09
CA GLY A 595 0.78 -18.32 -29.40
C GLY A 595 -0.28 -17.93 -28.36
N THR A 596 -0.33 -16.67 -27.90
CA THR A 596 -1.36 -16.19 -26.95
C THR A 596 -2.37 -15.23 -27.57
N GLN A 597 -1.95 -14.38 -28.51
CA GLN A 597 -2.84 -13.42 -29.19
C GLN A 597 -3.49 -14.02 -30.44
N GLU A 598 -4.83 -13.95 -30.51
CA GLU A 598 -5.61 -14.46 -31.65
C GLU A 598 -5.31 -13.75 -32.98
N CYS A 599 -4.76 -12.53 -32.93
CA CYS A 599 -4.41 -11.75 -34.13
C CYS A 599 -3.34 -12.43 -35.01
N TYR A 600 -2.37 -13.14 -34.42
CA TYR A 600 -1.37 -13.86 -35.21
C TYR A 600 -2.00 -15.05 -35.94
N PHE A 601 -2.93 -15.76 -35.30
CA PHE A 601 -3.64 -16.89 -35.91
C PHE A 601 -4.59 -16.41 -37.03
N ASP A 602 -5.30 -15.30 -36.83
CA ASP A 602 -6.15 -14.68 -37.87
C ASP A 602 -5.34 -14.26 -39.10
N ARG A 603 -4.17 -13.62 -38.91
CA ARG A 603 -3.30 -13.20 -40.01
C ARG A 603 -2.72 -14.37 -40.80
N ILE A 604 -2.29 -15.45 -40.13
CA ILE A 604 -1.86 -16.68 -40.79
C ILE A 604 -3.02 -17.27 -41.58
N SER A 605 -4.20 -17.37 -40.97
CA SER A 605 -5.40 -17.93 -41.63
C SER A 605 -5.83 -17.11 -42.85
N ARG A 606 -5.65 -15.78 -42.83
CA ARG A 606 -5.93 -14.87 -43.96
C ARG A 606 -4.78 -14.73 -44.95
N LYS A 607 -3.65 -15.41 -44.73
CA LYS A 607 -2.44 -15.32 -45.55
C LYS A 607 -1.84 -13.91 -45.64
N THR A 608 -2.06 -13.06 -44.63
CA THR A 608 -1.54 -11.68 -44.59
C THR A 608 -0.14 -11.61 -43.99
N SER A 609 0.17 -12.49 -43.04
CA SER A 609 1.52 -12.69 -42.51
C SER A 609 1.64 -14.12 -41.97
N TYR A 610 2.86 -14.63 -41.88
CA TYR A 610 3.17 -15.98 -41.42
C TYR A 610 4.12 -15.96 -40.23
N ILE A 611 4.00 -16.95 -39.35
CA ILE A 611 4.97 -17.17 -38.27
C ILE A 611 5.92 -18.27 -38.69
N VAL A 612 7.22 -18.02 -38.57
CA VAL A 612 8.30 -18.99 -38.85
C VAL A 612 9.35 -18.96 -37.73
N PHE A 613 10.02 -20.07 -37.54
CA PHE A 613 11.02 -20.26 -36.49
C PHE A 613 12.41 -20.28 -37.11
N LEU A 614 13.29 -19.39 -36.68
CA LEU A 614 14.71 -19.47 -37.00
C LEU A 614 15.38 -20.39 -35.96
N ARG A 615 16.18 -21.34 -36.45
CA ARG A 615 16.86 -22.37 -35.65
C ARG A 615 18.35 -22.44 -35.99
N ARG A 616 19.13 -22.94 -35.04
CA ARG A 616 20.51 -23.39 -35.30
C ARG A 616 20.45 -24.79 -35.93
N GLN A 617 21.28 -25.05 -36.93
CA GLN A 617 21.26 -26.31 -37.67
C GLN A 617 21.60 -27.52 -36.79
N GLU A 618 22.45 -27.33 -35.78
CA GLU A 618 22.84 -28.36 -34.80
C GLU A 618 21.74 -28.68 -33.76
N GLU A 619 20.79 -27.77 -33.52
CA GLU A 619 19.73 -27.90 -32.51
C GLU A 619 18.36 -27.44 -33.07
N LEU A 620 17.82 -28.16 -34.06
CA LEU A 620 16.56 -27.77 -34.74
C LEU A 620 15.33 -27.76 -33.82
N GLU A 621 15.33 -28.60 -32.80
CA GLU A 621 14.21 -28.75 -31.85
C GLU A 621 14.19 -27.66 -30.76
N LYS A 622 15.29 -26.90 -30.60
CA LYS A 622 15.45 -25.92 -29.52
C LYS A 622 15.10 -24.51 -29.99
N GLU A 623 14.37 -23.77 -29.18
CA GLU A 623 13.90 -22.43 -29.53
C GLU A 623 15.08 -21.45 -29.68
N PHE A 624 15.04 -20.61 -30.72
CA PHE A 624 16.10 -19.63 -30.98
C PHE A 624 15.56 -18.24 -31.33
N TYR A 625 14.80 -18.08 -32.43
CA TYR A 625 14.03 -16.85 -32.71
C TYR A 625 12.71 -17.17 -33.39
N THR A 626 11.67 -16.40 -33.06
CA THR A 626 10.40 -16.40 -33.79
C THR A 626 10.28 -15.15 -34.67
N MET A 627 9.87 -15.33 -35.92
CA MET A 627 9.73 -14.25 -36.89
C MET A 627 8.30 -14.20 -37.47
N GLU A 628 7.72 -13.00 -37.51
CA GLU A 628 6.54 -12.72 -38.33
C GLU A 628 7.00 -12.19 -39.68
N ILE A 629 6.57 -12.85 -40.76
CA ILE A 629 6.97 -12.54 -42.13
C ILE A 629 5.77 -12.21 -43.02
N GLU A 630 5.93 -11.31 -43.98
CA GLU A 630 4.97 -11.09 -45.06
C GLU A 630 5.07 -12.17 -46.15
N PRO A 631 4.06 -12.29 -47.05
CA PRO A 631 4.06 -13.27 -48.13
C PRO A 631 5.19 -13.15 -49.16
N ASP A 632 5.97 -12.06 -49.15
CA ASP A 632 7.15 -11.89 -49.99
C ASP A 632 8.47 -12.24 -49.25
N GLY A 633 8.36 -12.69 -47.99
CA GLY A 633 9.49 -13.01 -47.13
C GLY A 633 10.11 -11.81 -46.40
N ASN A 634 9.48 -10.64 -46.39
CA ASN A 634 9.89 -9.54 -45.51
C ASN A 634 9.66 -9.92 -44.04
N ILE A 635 10.65 -9.67 -43.19
CA ILE A 635 10.52 -9.88 -41.73
C ILE A 635 9.92 -8.61 -41.13
N VAL A 636 8.68 -8.71 -40.63
CA VAL A 636 7.93 -7.61 -40.01
C VAL A 636 8.30 -7.48 -38.54
N GLN A 637 8.39 -8.61 -37.85
CA GLN A 637 8.76 -8.68 -36.44
C GLN A 637 9.70 -9.85 -36.18
N LYS A 638 10.61 -9.68 -35.22
CA LYS A 638 11.56 -10.69 -34.75
C LYS A 638 11.61 -10.66 -33.24
N SER A 639 11.44 -11.81 -32.59
CA SER A 639 11.34 -11.91 -31.13
C SER A 639 12.20 -13.07 -30.61
N LYS A 640 12.93 -12.82 -29.51
CA LYS A 640 13.61 -13.77 -28.60
C LYS A 640 13.19 -13.39 -27.18
N ASP A 641 13.56 -14.19 -26.18
CA ASP A 641 13.30 -13.96 -24.74
C ASP A 641 13.14 -12.48 -24.37
N TYR A 642 11.95 -12.12 -23.87
CA TYR A 642 11.59 -10.75 -23.47
C TYR A 642 11.67 -9.69 -24.58
N ASN A 643 11.44 -10.04 -25.85
CA ASN A 643 11.53 -9.15 -27.02
C ASN A 643 12.91 -8.48 -27.20
N ARG A 644 13.99 -9.11 -26.73
CA ARG A 644 15.36 -8.59 -26.89
C ARG A 644 16.00 -9.13 -28.16
N THR A 645 16.56 -8.25 -29.00
CA THR A 645 17.45 -8.63 -30.11
C THR A 645 18.90 -8.53 -29.65
N GLY A 646 19.70 -9.59 -29.80
CA GLY A 646 21.13 -9.61 -29.44
C GLY A 646 22.05 -9.86 -30.64
N GLU A 647 23.36 -9.79 -30.41
CA GLU A 647 24.45 -9.99 -31.40
C GLU A 647 24.30 -11.30 -32.21
N ASP A 648 23.69 -12.33 -31.61
CA ASP A 648 23.37 -13.61 -32.26
C ASP A 648 22.47 -13.48 -33.51
N TYR A 649 21.58 -12.48 -33.56
CA TYR A 649 20.71 -12.26 -34.73
C TYR A 649 21.51 -11.63 -35.88
N GLU A 650 22.43 -10.71 -35.57
CA GLU A 650 23.29 -10.07 -36.57
C GLU A 650 24.14 -11.12 -37.30
N ALA A 651 24.61 -12.14 -36.58
CA ALA A 651 25.30 -13.29 -37.16
C ALA A 651 24.41 -14.12 -38.12
N ALA A 652 23.09 -14.08 -37.98
CA ALA A 652 22.14 -14.78 -38.85
C ALA A 652 21.64 -13.91 -40.03
N GLU A 653 21.91 -12.60 -40.04
CA GLU A 653 21.46 -11.70 -41.12
C GLU A 653 21.96 -12.08 -42.52
N PRO A 654 23.24 -12.49 -42.73
CA PRO A 654 23.70 -12.92 -44.04
C PRO A 654 22.88 -14.11 -44.56
N PHE A 655 22.56 -15.06 -43.68
CA PHE A 655 21.69 -16.19 -43.98
C PHE A 655 20.27 -15.73 -44.33
N LEU A 656 19.65 -14.86 -43.51
CA LEU A 656 18.29 -14.36 -43.75
C LEU A 656 18.16 -13.58 -45.06
N LYS A 657 19.19 -12.80 -45.45
CA LYS A 657 19.24 -12.12 -46.75
C LYS A 657 19.29 -13.12 -47.91
N LYS A 658 20.08 -14.20 -47.78
CA LYS A 658 20.16 -15.29 -48.76
C LYS A 658 18.84 -16.07 -48.84
N TRP A 659 18.25 -16.37 -47.69
CA TRP A 659 16.96 -17.04 -47.54
C TRP A 659 15.84 -16.25 -48.21
N LYS A 660 15.73 -14.93 -47.96
CA LYS A 660 14.73 -14.06 -48.61
C LYS A 660 14.86 -14.06 -50.13
N LYS A 661 16.08 -13.96 -50.66
CA LYS A 661 16.31 -14.04 -52.13
C LYS A 661 15.83 -15.38 -52.69
N ASN A 662 16.05 -16.48 -51.96
CA ASN A 662 15.57 -17.81 -52.36
C ASN A 662 14.04 -17.92 -52.32
N VAL A 663 13.40 -17.37 -51.28
CA VAL A 663 11.93 -17.29 -51.16
C VAL A 663 11.35 -16.53 -52.35
N LEU A 664 11.86 -15.33 -52.65
CA LEU A 664 11.41 -14.53 -53.81
C LEU A 664 11.62 -15.26 -55.14
N LYS A 665 12.73 -15.98 -55.31
CA LYS A 665 12.97 -16.81 -56.51
C LYS A 665 11.93 -17.91 -56.64
N LYS A 666 11.57 -18.59 -55.54
CA LYS A 666 10.55 -19.64 -55.54
C LYS A 666 9.15 -19.10 -55.84
N ILE A 667 8.77 -17.95 -55.25
CA ILE A 667 7.49 -17.28 -55.54
C ILE A 667 7.40 -16.93 -57.03
N ARG A 668 8.44 -16.28 -57.59
CA ARG A 668 8.50 -15.96 -59.03
C ARG A 668 8.46 -17.18 -59.94
N ASN A 669 9.05 -18.29 -59.52
CA ASN A 669 9.03 -19.54 -60.29
C ASN A 669 7.66 -20.23 -60.23
N GLN A 670 6.89 -20.05 -59.14
CA GLN A 670 5.50 -20.52 -59.06
C GLN A 670 4.57 -19.67 -59.94
N GLU A 671 4.78 -18.35 -60.02
CA GLU A 671 4.00 -17.46 -60.88
C GLU A 671 4.18 -17.74 -62.38
N LYS A 672 5.32 -18.31 -62.80
CA LYS A 672 5.63 -18.62 -64.21
C LYS A 672 5.08 -19.95 -64.74
N ASN A 673 4.47 -20.79 -63.91
CA ASN A 673 3.92 -22.09 -64.30
C ASN A 673 2.40 -22.13 -64.02
N PRO A 674 1.52 -21.78 -64.99
CA PRO A 674 0.09 -21.56 -64.73
C PRO A 674 -0.75 -22.83 -64.51
N THR A 675 -0.18 -24.03 -64.63
CA THR A 675 -0.93 -25.31 -64.59
C THR A 675 -1.05 -25.96 -63.20
N LYS A 676 -0.69 -25.27 -62.12
CA LYS A 676 -1.09 -25.68 -60.76
C LYS A 676 -1.74 -24.50 -60.04
N THR A 677 -3.07 -24.51 -60.04
CA THR A 677 -3.92 -23.47 -59.49
C THR A 677 -3.80 -23.35 -57.97
N GLN A 678 -4.01 -22.11 -57.52
CA GLN A 678 -4.27 -21.61 -56.16
C GLN A 678 -3.06 -21.35 -55.25
N VAL A 679 -2.63 -20.08 -55.17
CA VAL A 679 -2.49 -19.30 -53.91
C VAL A 679 -2.34 -17.78 -54.18
N THR A 680 -1.98 -17.31 -55.37
CA THR A 680 -1.51 -15.90 -55.55
C THR A 680 -2.51 -14.88 -56.10
N LEU A 681 -3.80 -15.21 -56.30
CA LEU A 681 -4.79 -14.22 -56.78
C LEU A 681 -5.64 -13.55 -55.68
N TRP A 682 -5.43 -13.87 -54.40
CA TRP A 682 -6.19 -13.26 -53.29
C TRP A 682 -5.45 -12.13 -52.55
N THR A 683 -4.17 -11.85 -52.86
CA THR A 683 -3.38 -10.82 -52.18
C THR A 683 -3.58 -9.41 -52.75
N ALA A 684 -3.93 -9.29 -54.04
CA ALA A 684 -4.19 -7.99 -54.66
C ALA A 684 -5.55 -7.40 -54.22
N GLU A 685 -6.61 -8.22 -54.15
CA GLU A 685 -7.95 -7.77 -53.76
C GLU A 685 -8.04 -7.47 -52.25
N LEU A 686 -7.38 -8.25 -51.40
CA LEU A 686 -7.35 -8.00 -49.94
C LEU A 686 -6.48 -6.79 -49.58
N SER A 687 -5.37 -6.53 -50.30
CA SER A 687 -4.52 -5.34 -50.12
C SER A 687 -5.27 -4.03 -50.39
N ALA A 688 -6.15 -4.02 -51.40
CA ALA A 688 -7.00 -2.88 -51.71
C ALA A 688 -8.09 -2.69 -50.64
N ALA A 689 -8.78 -3.76 -50.24
CA ALA A 689 -9.84 -3.70 -49.21
C ALA A 689 -9.31 -3.35 -47.80
N TYR A 690 -8.04 -3.62 -47.50
CA TYR A 690 -7.45 -3.34 -46.18
C TYR A 690 -7.10 -1.87 -45.98
N LYS A 691 -6.75 -1.13 -47.05
CA LYS A 691 -6.36 0.29 -46.95
C LYS A 691 -7.51 1.20 -46.49
N ASP A 692 -8.75 0.83 -46.83
CA ASP A 692 -9.94 1.62 -46.54
C ASP A 692 -10.53 1.39 -45.14
N HIS A 693 -10.01 0.43 -44.36
CA HIS A 693 -10.57 0.07 -43.04
C HIS A 693 -9.55 0.10 -41.89
N VAL A 694 -8.30 0.49 -42.14
CA VAL A 694 -7.27 0.63 -41.10
C VAL A 694 -7.28 2.04 -40.51
N VAL A 695 -7.67 2.12 -39.24
CA VAL A 695 -7.58 3.34 -38.43
C VAL A 695 -6.23 3.39 -37.70
N MET A 696 -5.48 4.46 -37.91
CA MET A 696 -4.17 4.69 -37.26
C MET A 696 -4.33 4.80 -35.74
N ARG A 697 -3.68 3.92 -34.95
CA ARG A 697 -3.87 3.85 -33.49
C ARG A 697 -2.81 4.61 -32.66
N GLY A 698 -1.94 5.40 -33.29
CA GLY A 698 -0.98 6.26 -32.60
C GLY A 698 -0.25 7.22 -33.54
N GLY A 699 0.30 8.31 -32.99
CA GLY A 699 1.03 9.34 -33.74
C GLY A 699 0.16 10.50 -34.25
N LYS A 700 0.72 11.36 -35.10
CA LYS A 700 0.11 12.61 -35.58
C LYS A 700 -1.26 12.43 -36.27
N TYR A 701 -1.51 11.26 -36.85
CA TYR A 701 -2.74 10.94 -37.59
C TYR A 701 -3.63 9.92 -36.87
N GLN A 702 -3.51 9.81 -35.55
CA GLN A 702 -4.29 8.87 -34.74
C GLN A 702 -5.81 9.11 -34.90
N GLY A 703 -6.55 8.04 -35.19
CA GLY A 703 -8.00 8.05 -35.41
C GLY A 703 -8.43 8.27 -36.86
N GLN A 704 -7.50 8.48 -37.79
CA GLN A 704 -7.79 8.64 -39.23
C GLN A 704 -7.54 7.34 -40.00
N TYR A 705 -8.26 7.16 -41.12
CA TYR A 705 -8.05 6.04 -42.03
C TYR A 705 -6.72 6.21 -42.77
N LEU A 706 -5.99 5.11 -42.91
CA LEU A 706 -4.67 5.08 -43.54
C LEU A 706 -4.73 5.56 -45.00
N SER A 707 -5.83 5.28 -45.71
CA SER A 707 -6.05 5.75 -47.09
C SER A 707 -6.11 7.28 -47.20
N ASP A 708 -6.82 7.95 -46.29
CA ASP A 708 -6.97 9.41 -46.29
C ASP A 708 -5.63 10.13 -46.00
N VAL A 709 -4.84 9.58 -45.07
CA VAL A 709 -3.53 10.14 -44.72
C VAL A 709 -2.55 10.04 -45.89
N LEU A 710 -2.51 8.89 -46.56
CA LEU A 710 -1.63 8.68 -47.72
C LEU A 710 -2.02 9.58 -48.90
N LYS A 711 -3.34 9.81 -49.10
CA LYS A 711 -3.84 10.73 -50.13
C LYS A 711 -3.46 12.18 -49.84
N ALA A 712 -3.63 12.61 -48.59
CA ALA A 712 -3.28 13.96 -48.15
C ALA A 712 -1.77 14.23 -48.22
N GLU A 713 -0.93 13.22 -47.94
CA GLU A 713 0.53 13.38 -48.08
C GLU A 713 1.00 13.35 -49.55
N GLN A 714 0.32 12.62 -50.44
CA GLN A 714 0.56 12.69 -51.88
C GLN A 714 0.13 14.03 -52.48
N GLU A 715 -1.03 14.57 -52.08
CA GLU A 715 -1.51 15.89 -52.51
C GLU A 715 -0.66 17.04 -51.93
N ALA A 716 0.00 16.83 -50.78
CA ALA A 716 0.94 17.79 -50.22
C ALA A 716 2.36 17.69 -50.81
N ALA A 717 2.67 16.59 -51.50
CA ALA A 717 3.94 16.36 -52.18
C ALA A 717 3.90 16.72 -53.69
N ALA A 718 2.69 16.87 -54.25
CA ALA A 718 2.42 17.45 -55.57
C ALA A 718 2.19 18.96 -55.47
#